data_AF-A0A1V4SCR0-F1
#
_entry.id   AF-A0A1V4SCR0-F1
#
_cell.length_a   1.000
_cell.length_b   1.000
_cell.length_c   1.000
_cell.angle_alpha   90.00
_cell.angle_beta   90.00
_cell.angle_gamma   90.00
#
_symmetry.space_group_name_H-M   'P 1'
#
loop_
_entity.id
_entity.type
_entity.pdbx_description
1 polymer ?
#
loop_
_entity_poly.entity_id
_entity_poly.type
_entity_poly.pdbx_seq_one_letter_code
_entity_poly.pdbx_strand_id
1 'polypeptide(L)'
;MEKLNSIGRLEWFRNKIRAGRKKGKSLVHVCMTGCRAYGSADVLAALQEEVKKKGLAGEVEIRSTGCHGFCAKAPVIAIEPMGIQYQEVSPDDASEIADATLKNGRLVDRLAYRDPETGKPIYYRNQIPFYEKQERRVLARCGRIDPTRIEDYIAEGGYEALVKAVSSMTPDQVIEEVKEAKLRGRGGAGFPTGLKWEFARRAKGSPKYIICNADEGDPGAFMDRAMLEGDPHAVLEGMLIGAYAMGAEYGFVYVREEYPIAVSHLHIALEQMRSLGLLGENILGTGFNFDLSLKMGAGAFVCGEETALMASIEGKRGMPRARPPFPAEAGLDGKPTNINNVETWSNVPLIIMKGAGWYGQVGTENSKGTKIFSLAGKVNNTGLVEVPIGVPIKEVVFEIGGGIPKGRRFKAVQMGGPSGGCVPSQYLSLPIDYDTLQRIGAIMGSGGMVVMDENNCMVEIARFFLSFTQSESCGKCAPCRLGTTQLLEILTRITRGQGRIEDIETIRGLGETITRASLCGLGQTCAKPALSTLRYFSKEYEDHILEHRCAGATCDAMVISACQHACPAGIDVPNYVAAIAKGKYERAVEIIRERNPFPAVCGRICIHPCEFKCRRGELDEPVAIRSLKRFASDWYFQHVGSTRREPFPVTRKEKVAVVGAGPAGLTCAYFLARMGYGVTVFEGQPVAGGMLGITVPEFRLPRQVIQEEIEYIENCGVDIRYNTPIDANQTVDDLMGEGYKAVF
;
A
#
# COMPACT_ATOMS: atom_id res chain seq x y z
N MET A 1 11.80 31.76 28.19
CA MET A 1 13.19 31.58 27.71
C MET A 1 13.75 32.95 27.34
N GLU A 2 15.05 33.16 27.40
CA GLU A 2 15.66 34.42 26.95
C GLU A 2 15.64 34.46 25.42
N LYS A 3 15.22 35.59 24.82
CA LYS A 3 15.14 35.72 23.36
C LYS A 3 16.54 35.71 22.72
N LEU A 4 16.66 35.00 21.59
CA LEU A 4 17.87 34.89 20.79
C LEU A 4 18.00 36.10 19.85
N ASN A 5 18.27 37.27 20.42
CA ASN A 5 18.28 38.54 19.69
C ASN A 5 19.51 38.76 18.79
N SER A 6 20.39 37.78 18.65
CA SER A 6 21.55 37.83 17.75
C SER A 6 21.98 36.44 17.31
N ILE A 7 22.69 36.35 16.18
CA ILE A 7 23.31 35.10 15.71
C ILE A 7 24.23 34.50 16.79
N GLY A 8 25.09 35.32 17.40
CA GLY A 8 26.00 34.85 18.46
C GLY A 8 25.28 34.32 19.70
N ARG A 9 24.08 34.85 20.03
CA ARG A 9 23.23 34.31 21.12
C ARG A 9 22.70 32.91 20.78
N LEU A 10 22.26 32.68 19.54
CA LEU A 10 21.82 31.36 19.08
C LEU A 10 22.97 30.33 19.11
N GLU A 11 24.17 30.72 18.65
CA GLU A 11 25.37 29.85 18.71
C GLU A 11 25.78 29.54 20.15
N TRP A 12 25.79 30.54 21.02
CA TRP A 12 26.03 30.33 22.45
C TRP A 12 24.99 29.37 23.06
N PHE A 13 23.71 29.56 22.74
CA PHE A 13 22.63 28.71 23.23
C PHE A 13 22.79 27.26 22.74
N ARG A 14 23.13 27.06 21.45
CA ARG A 14 23.46 25.74 20.90
C ARG A 14 24.60 25.08 21.64
N ASN A 15 25.70 25.80 21.86
CA ASN A 15 26.87 25.28 22.58
C ASN A 15 26.54 24.94 24.03
N LYS A 16 25.70 25.75 24.69
CA LYS A 16 25.20 25.47 26.04
C LYS A 16 24.37 24.19 26.10
N ILE A 17 23.46 23.98 25.14
CA ILE A 17 22.66 22.74 25.06
C ILE A 17 23.58 21.53 24.83
N ARG A 18 24.51 21.63 23.87
CA ARG A 18 25.46 20.55 23.56
C ARG A 18 26.35 20.20 24.76
N ALA A 19 26.83 21.20 25.50
CA ALA A 19 27.63 20.98 26.71
C ALA A 19 26.81 20.36 27.85
N GLY A 20 25.51 20.68 27.96
CA GLY A 20 24.61 20.11 28.95
C GLY A 20 24.20 18.66 28.69
N ARG A 21 24.31 18.18 27.45
CA ARG A 21 24.08 16.77 27.11
C ARG A 21 25.25 15.92 27.63
N LYS A 22 25.01 15.13 28.69
CA LYS A 22 26.01 14.21 29.27
C LYS A 22 26.52 13.24 28.19
N LYS A 23 27.82 13.27 27.90
CA LYS A 23 28.49 12.27 27.07
C LYS A 23 28.39 10.89 27.73
N GLY A 24 28.01 9.87 26.96
CA GLY A 24 27.97 8.47 27.42
C GLY A 24 26.63 7.96 27.96
N LYS A 25 25.57 8.77 27.95
CA LYS A 25 24.21 8.26 28.25
C LYS A 25 23.66 7.43 27.09
N SER A 26 23.04 6.30 27.41
CA SER A 26 22.25 5.53 26.44
C SER A 26 20.89 6.20 26.22
N LEU A 27 20.52 6.40 24.96
CA LEU A 27 19.24 6.98 24.56
C LEU A 27 18.35 5.88 23.99
N VAL A 28 17.16 5.71 24.58
CA VAL A 28 16.14 4.82 24.03
C VAL A 28 15.09 5.68 23.33
N HIS A 29 15.10 5.63 22.01
CA HIS A 29 14.17 6.34 21.16
C HIS A 29 12.93 5.49 20.92
N VAL A 30 11.80 5.90 21.50
CA VAL A 30 10.51 5.24 21.29
C VAL A 30 9.77 5.97 20.18
N CYS A 31 9.33 5.24 19.16
CA CYS A 31 8.54 5.81 18.07
C CYS A 31 7.13 6.18 18.56
N MET A 32 6.75 7.45 18.46
CA MET A 32 5.49 7.99 19.01
C MET A 32 4.57 8.57 17.93
N THR A 33 4.73 8.16 16.67
CA THR A 33 3.84 8.53 15.57
C THR A 33 2.87 7.37 15.27
N GLY A 34 3.03 6.67 14.14
CA GLY A 34 2.19 5.53 13.75
C GLY A 34 2.22 4.37 14.74
N CYS A 35 3.31 4.19 15.49
CA CYS A 35 3.42 3.16 16.53
C CYS A 35 2.46 3.37 17.72
N ARG A 36 1.90 4.58 17.90
CA ARG A 36 0.91 4.83 18.97
C ARG A 36 -0.35 3.98 18.80
N ALA A 37 -0.75 3.72 17.55
CA ALA A 37 -1.87 2.84 17.25
C ALA A 37 -1.64 1.38 17.70
N TYR A 38 -0.37 1.00 17.94
CA TYR A 38 0.06 -0.31 18.41
C TYR A 38 0.48 -0.31 19.88
N GLY A 39 0.12 0.73 20.67
CA GLY A 39 0.40 0.78 22.10
C GLY A 39 1.78 1.32 22.49
N SER A 40 2.47 2.07 21.62
CA SER A 40 3.81 2.61 21.96
C SER A 40 3.84 3.58 23.13
N ALA A 41 2.70 4.20 23.48
CA ALA A 41 2.58 5.05 24.67
C ALA A 41 2.76 4.25 25.97
N ASP A 42 2.21 3.04 26.01
CA ASP A 42 2.33 2.14 27.16
C ASP A 42 3.76 1.59 27.26
N VAL A 43 4.38 1.28 26.11
CA VAL A 43 5.80 0.91 26.03
C VAL A 43 6.70 2.02 26.57
N LEU A 44 6.43 3.28 26.19
CA LEU A 44 7.18 4.44 26.67
C LEU A 44 7.08 4.57 28.19
N ALA A 45 5.85 4.47 28.73
CA ALA A 45 5.61 4.56 30.18
C ALA A 45 6.31 3.42 30.95
N ALA A 46 6.17 2.18 30.48
CA ALA A 46 6.79 1.00 31.09
C ALA A 46 8.33 1.09 31.11
N LEU A 47 8.95 1.52 30.01
CA LEU A 47 10.40 1.73 29.95
C LEU A 47 10.87 2.83 30.92
N GLN A 48 10.13 3.93 31.01
CA GLN A 48 10.44 5.01 31.95
C GLN A 48 10.34 4.55 33.41
N GLU A 49 9.34 3.73 33.74
CA GLU A 49 9.17 3.17 35.08
C GLU A 49 10.30 2.20 35.43
N GLU A 50 10.61 1.25 34.56
CA GLU A 50 11.66 0.26 34.81
C GLU A 50 13.07 0.88 34.88
N VAL A 51 13.36 1.90 34.06
CA VAL A 51 14.63 2.66 34.18
C VAL A 51 14.74 3.36 35.54
N LYS A 52 13.65 3.92 36.06
CA LYS A 52 13.63 4.54 37.41
C LYS A 52 13.82 3.49 38.50
N LYS A 53 13.03 2.42 38.46
CA LYS A 53 13.02 1.32 39.45
C LYS A 53 14.38 0.63 39.58
N LYS A 54 15.09 0.46 38.46
CA LYS A 54 16.42 -0.17 38.41
C LYS A 54 17.58 0.81 38.66
N GLY A 55 17.31 2.07 38.95
CA GLY A 55 18.33 3.09 39.24
C GLY A 55 19.13 3.57 38.03
N LEU A 56 18.64 3.33 36.81
CA LEU A 56 19.34 3.64 35.56
C LEU A 56 19.10 5.07 35.05
N ALA A 57 18.27 5.87 35.70
CA ALA A 57 17.92 7.23 35.25
C ALA A 57 19.12 8.19 35.10
N GLY A 58 20.24 7.90 35.78
CA GLY A 58 21.50 8.64 35.65
C GLY A 58 22.27 8.35 34.35
N GLU A 59 22.02 7.19 33.74
CA GLU A 59 22.78 6.60 32.61
C GLU A 59 21.94 6.44 31.35
N VAL A 60 20.62 6.24 31.50
CA VAL A 60 19.68 6.03 30.41
C VAL A 60 18.66 7.17 30.36
N GLU A 61 18.35 7.63 29.16
CA GLU A 61 17.23 8.53 28.88
C GLU A 61 16.27 7.85 27.90
N ILE A 62 15.00 7.73 28.31
CA ILE A 62 13.93 7.26 27.43
C ILE A 62 13.29 8.49 26.78
N ARG A 63 13.29 8.53 25.44
CA ARG A 63 12.85 9.67 24.66
C ARG A 63 11.69 9.31 23.74
N SER A 64 10.65 10.14 23.76
CA SER A 64 9.61 10.16 22.74
C SER A 64 10.18 10.75 21.45
N THR A 65 10.10 10.02 20.35
CA THR A 65 10.67 10.45 19.06
C THR A 65 9.66 10.35 17.92
N GLY A 66 9.99 11.01 16.81
CA GLY A 66 9.25 10.93 15.55
C GLY A 66 9.22 9.54 14.91
N CYS A 67 8.74 9.47 13.66
CA CYS A 67 8.61 8.22 12.93
C CYS A 67 9.96 7.53 12.68
N HIS A 68 10.05 6.24 12.99
CA HIS A 68 11.22 5.40 12.65
C HIS A 68 11.13 4.80 11.25
N GLY A 69 9.97 4.88 10.60
CA GLY A 69 9.72 4.40 9.24
C GLY A 69 9.17 2.98 9.16
N PHE A 70 9.58 2.04 10.01
CA PHE A 70 9.24 0.62 9.84
C PHE A 70 7.91 0.23 10.53
N CYS A 71 6.80 0.52 9.85
CA CYS A 71 5.45 0.37 10.42
C CYS A 71 4.97 -1.09 10.55
N ALA A 72 5.41 -1.99 9.65
CA ALA A 72 5.01 -3.41 9.69
C ALA A 72 5.42 -4.15 10.97
N LYS A 73 6.38 -3.59 11.73
CA LYS A 73 6.95 -4.19 12.93
C LYS A 73 6.79 -3.30 14.17
N ALA A 74 5.79 -2.43 14.14
CA ALA A 74 5.45 -1.56 15.27
C ALA A 74 4.95 -2.35 16.50
N PRO A 75 5.16 -1.85 17.73
CA PRO A 75 6.01 -0.70 18.09
C PRO A 75 7.50 -0.98 17.91
N VAL A 76 8.23 0.01 17.42
CA VAL A 76 9.69 -0.06 17.26
C VAL A 76 10.40 0.93 18.19
N ILE A 77 11.56 0.51 18.71
CA ILE A 77 12.45 1.37 19.49
C ILE A 77 13.89 1.26 18.95
N ALA A 78 14.67 2.32 19.13
CA ALA A 78 16.10 2.33 18.84
C ALA A 78 16.91 2.67 20.08
N ILE A 79 18.06 2.04 20.26
CA ILE A 79 18.95 2.27 21.41
C ILE A 79 20.30 2.77 20.89
N GLU A 80 20.60 4.03 21.18
CA GLU A 80 21.84 4.71 20.79
C GLU A 80 22.75 4.90 22.02
N PRO A 81 24.08 4.84 21.89
CA PRO A 81 24.86 4.69 20.64
C PRO A 81 25.08 3.22 20.22
N MET A 82 24.41 2.25 20.85
CA MET A 82 24.57 0.82 20.53
C MET A 82 24.10 0.48 19.10
N GLY A 83 23.32 1.35 18.46
CA GLY A 83 22.79 1.16 17.11
C GLY A 83 21.74 0.05 17.01
N ILE A 84 21.14 -0.36 18.14
CA ILE A 84 20.18 -1.46 18.20
C ILE A 84 18.81 -0.98 17.77
N GLN A 85 18.09 -1.81 17.01
CA GLN A 85 16.68 -1.65 16.70
C GLN A 85 15.90 -2.85 17.22
N TYR A 86 14.93 -2.59 18.11
CA TYR A 86 13.96 -3.58 18.54
C TYR A 86 12.58 -3.31 17.94
N GLN A 87 11.84 -4.40 17.73
CA GLN A 87 10.59 -4.41 16.99
C GLN A 87 9.53 -5.25 17.70
N GLU A 88 8.25 -4.99 17.39
CA GLU A 88 7.09 -5.65 18.02
C GLU A 88 7.17 -5.60 19.56
N VAL A 89 7.69 -4.49 20.10
CA VAL A 89 7.93 -4.30 21.54
C VAL A 89 6.61 -4.10 22.26
N SER A 90 6.39 -4.87 23.31
CA SER A 90 5.25 -4.74 24.21
C SER A 90 5.65 -4.08 25.54
N PRO A 91 4.69 -3.58 26.35
CA PRO A 91 4.99 -3.04 27.67
C PRO A 91 5.69 -4.06 28.60
N ASP A 92 5.35 -5.34 28.47
CA ASP A 92 5.93 -6.43 29.27
C ASP A 92 7.43 -6.65 29.01
N ASP A 93 7.91 -6.23 27.82
CA ASP A 93 9.31 -6.33 27.44
C ASP A 93 10.20 -5.28 28.13
N ALA A 94 9.60 -4.24 28.73
CA ALA A 94 10.35 -3.12 29.30
C ALA A 94 11.33 -3.56 30.40
N SER A 95 10.92 -4.50 31.27
CA SER A 95 11.80 -5.02 32.32
C SER A 95 12.96 -5.81 31.73
N GLU A 96 12.71 -6.66 30.72
CA GLU A 96 13.76 -7.44 30.06
C GLU A 96 14.74 -6.54 29.31
N ILE A 97 14.26 -5.52 28.58
CA ILE A 97 15.12 -4.56 27.87
C ILE A 97 16.01 -3.80 28.86
N ALA A 98 15.46 -3.35 29.99
CA ALA A 98 16.23 -2.65 31.01
C ALA A 98 17.25 -3.57 31.72
N ASP A 99 16.83 -4.78 32.08
CA ASP A 99 17.60 -5.98 32.42
C ASP A 99 18.80 -6.28 31.50
N ALA A 100 18.49 -6.94 30.40
CA ALA A 100 19.43 -7.54 29.49
C ALA A 100 20.23 -6.46 28.76
N THR A 101 19.55 -5.51 28.12
CA THR A 101 20.18 -4.63 27.13
C THR A 101 20.78 -3.38 27.77
N LEU A 102 19.99 -2.63 28.53
CA LEU A 102 20.44 -1.34 29.05
C LEU A 102 21.48 -1.49 30.16
N LYS A 103 21.31 -2.46 31.06
CA LYS A 103 22.22 -2.69 32.19
C LYS A 103 23.39 -3.61 31.86
N ASN A 104 23.14 -4.70 31.14
CA ASN A 104 24.13 -5.77 30.92
C ASN A 104 24.67 -5.84 29.48
N GLY A 105 24.18 -5.02 28.55
CA GLY A 105 24.61 -5.03 27.15
C GLY A 105 24.22 -6.29 26.36
N ARG A 106 23.35 -7.14 26.90
CA ARG A 106 22.87 -8.37 26.26
C ARG A 106 21.69 -8.09 25.33
N LEU A 107 21.75 -8.66 24.15
CA LEU A 107 20.72 -8.49 23.12
C LEU A 107 19.55 -9.46 23.35
N VAL A 108 18.34 -9.01 23.03
CA VAL A 108 17.10 -9.80 23.12
C VAL A 108 16.70 -10.32 21.73
N ASP A 109 16.94 -11.60 21.47
CA ASP A 109 16.73 -12.23 20.15
C ASP A 109 15.28 -12.17 19.65
N ARG A 110 14.31 -12.24 20.56
CA ARG A 110 12.88 -12.20 20.22
C ARG A 110 12.47 -10.86 19.61
N LEU A 111 13.13 -9.78 20.04
CA LEU A 111 12.84 -8.40 19.63
C LEU A 111 13.70 -7.94 18.44
N ALA A 112 14.63 -8.78 17.97
CA ALA A 112 15.46 -8.48 16.82
C ALA A 112 14.68 -8.66 15.50
N TYR A 113 15.12 -7.96 14.45
CA TYR A 113 14.63 -8.26 13.10
C TYR A 113 15.05 -9.68 12.70
N ARG A 114 14.15 -10.47 12.14
CA ARG A 114 14.49 -11.80 11.63
C ARG A 114 14.65 -11.74 10.13
N ASP A 115 15.84 -12.12 9.67
CA ASP A 115 16.11 -12.29 8.26
C ASP A 115 15.17 -13.36 7.66
N PRO A 116 14.35 -13.03 6.65
CA PRO A 116 13.38 -13.98 6.09
C PRO A 116 14.01 -15.19 5.40
N GLU A 117 15.26 -15.08 4.91
CA GLU A 117 15.95 -16.15 4.18
C GLU A 117 16.71 -17.09 5.13
N THR A 118 17.38 -16.53 6.13
CA THR A 118 18.26 -17.29 7.04
C THR A 118 17.65 -17.56 8.42
N GLY A 119 16.59 -16.85 8.79
CA GLY A 119 15.95 -16.91 10.11
C GLY A 119 16.77 -16.30 11.26
N LYS A 120 17.97 -15.77 10.96
CA LYS A 120 18.89 -15.22 11.95
C LYS A 120 18.43 -13.85 12.46
N PRO A 121 18.65 -13.55 13.74
CA PRO A 121 18.37 -12.23 14.29
C PRO A 121 19.39 -11.19 13.79
N ILE A 122 18.89 -10.03 13.38
CA ILE A 122 19.64 -8.83 13.03
C ILE A 122 19.22 -7.74 14.01
N TYR A 123 20.18 -7.28 14.81
CA TYR A 123 19.94 -6.34 15.90
C TYR A 123 20.25 -4.90 15.52
N TYR A 124 21.23 -4.72 14.64
CA TYR A 124 21.77 -3.41 14.33
C TYR A 124 21.00 -2.76 13.19
N ARG A 125 20.55 -1.52 13.40
CA ARG A 125 19.70 -0.80 12.46
C ARG A 125 20.30 -0.71 11.05
N ASN A 126 21.60 -0.50 10.95
CA ASN A 126 22.31 -0.38 9.68
C ASN A 126 22.46 -1.70 8.89
N GLN A 127 22.14 -2.84 9.50
CA GLN A 127 22.18 -4.16 8.87
C GLN A 127 20.78 -4.68 8.51
N ILE A 128 19.72 -4.00 8.99
CA ILE A 128 18.35 -4.38 8.65
C ILE A 128 18.08 -3.89 7.22
N PRO A 129 17.70 -4.79 6.28
CA PRO A 129 17.55 -4.44 4.86
C PRO A 129 16.60 -3.26 4.61
N PHE A 130 15.56 -3.13 5.44
CA PHE A 130 14.63 -2.01 5.38
C PHE A 130 15.31 -0.65 5.55
N TYR A 131 16.35 -0.54 6.38
CA TYR A 131 17.07 0.71 6.65
C TYR A 131 18.34 0.86 5.82
N GLU A 132 19.09 -0.24 5.63
CA GLU A 132 20.39 -0.26 4.93
C GLU A 132 20.29 0.31 3.52
N LYS A 133 19.20 -0.01 2.80
CA LYS A 133 18.99 0.37 1.40
C LYS A 133 18.35 1.76 1.22
N GLN A 134 18.17 2.53 2.30
CA GLN A 134 17.61 3.88 2.24
C GLN A 134 18.71 4.96 2.28
N GLU A 135 18.52 6.02 1.51
CA GLU A 135 19.34 7.24 1.58
C GLU A 135 18.56 8.29 2.38
N ARG A 136 18.63 8.23 3.71
CA ARG A 136 17.85 9.13 4.58
C ARG A 136 18.52 10.48 4.73
N ARG A 137 18.10 11.46 3.92
CA ARG A 137 18.54 12.86 3.99
C ARG A 137 17.52 13.72 4.74
N VAL A 138 16.28 13.73 4.29
CA VAL A 138 15.18 14.52 4.84
C VAL A 138 14.69 13.90 6.16
N LEU A 139 14.56 12.57 6.21
CA LEU A 139 14.14 11.85 7.41
C LEU A 139 15.28 11.63 8.42
N ALA A 140 16.47 12.19 8.23
CA ALA A 140 17.67 11.84 9.01
C ALA A 140 17.52 12.04 10.53
N ARG A 141 16.72 13.02 10.96
CA ARG A 141 16.42 13.31 12.38
C ARG A 141 15.16 12.62 12.90
N CYS A 142 14.27 12.17 12.01
CA CYS A 142 13.06 11.46 12.39
C CYS A 142 13.42 10.15 13.11
N GLY A 143 12.92 10.01 14.33
CA GLY A 143 13.22 8.89 15.23
C GLY A 143 14.47 9.06 16.09
N ARG A 144 15.10 10.25 16.11
CA ARG A 144 16.29 10.57 16.94
C ARG A 144 16.03 11.74 17.90
N ILE A 145 15.36 12.78 17.42
CA ILE A 145 15.02 13.96 18.22
C ILE A 145 13.65 13.82 18.88
N ASP A 146 13.46 14.52 19.99
CA ASP A 146 12.13 14.79 20.52
C ASP A 146 11.50 15.95 19.72
N PRO A 147 10.41 15.71 18.96
CA PRO A 147 9.81 16.72 18.10
C PRO A 147 9.15 17.87 18.86
N THR A 148 8.92 17.72 20.17
CA THR A 148 8.29 18.74 21.03
C THR A 148 9.31 19.61 21.77
N ARG A 149 10.61 19.42 21.52
CA ARG A 149 11.71 20.14 22.17
C ARG A 149 12.62 20.80 21.15
N ILE A 150 12.46 22.10 20.94
CA ILE A 150 13.30 22.90 20.03
C ILE A 150 14.81 22.78 20.31
N GLU A 151 15.20 22.58 21.57
CA GLU A 151 16.61 22.40 21.95
C GLU A 151 17.22 21.16 21.31
N ASP A 152 16.41 20.11 21.10
CA ASP A 152 16.88 18.90 20.45
C ASP A 152 17.20 19.12 18.98
N TYR A 153 16.37 19.91 18.29
CA TYR A 153 16.63 20.33 16.92
C TYR A 153 17.87 21.23 16.82
N ILE A 154 17.99 22.24 17.70
CA ILE A 154 19.15 23.16 17.73
C ILE A 154 20.46 22.40 17.98
N ALA A 155 20.46 21.42 18.89
CA ALA A 155 21.64 20.64 19.21
C ALA A 155 22.15 19.80 18.03
N GLU A 156 21.24 19.31 17.18
CA GLU A 156 21.55 18.57 15.95
C GLU A 156 21.86 19.49 14.75
N GLY A 157 22.17 20.77 14.98
CA GLY A 157 22.52 21.74 13.93
C GLY A 157 21.33 22.49 13.33
N GLY A 158 20.16 22.42 13.95
CA GLY A 158 18.99 23.20 13.57
C GLY A 158 19.26 24.71 13.59
N TYR A 159 18.65 25.43 12.64
CA TYR A 159 18.80 26.88 12.41
C TYR A 159 20.20 27.32 11.93
N GLU A 160 21.14 26.41 11.69
CA GLU A 160 22.41 26.76 11.04
C GLU A 160 22.19 27.23 9.59
N ALA A 161 21.21 26.63 8.89
CA ALA A 161 20.90 26.99 7.51
C ALA A 161 20.31 28.40 7.44
N LEU A 162 19.42 28.71 8.39
CA LEU A 162 18.89 30.06 8.56
C LEU A 162 20.01 31.08 8.79
N VAL A 163 20.92 30.81 9.73
CA VAL A 163 22.05 31.69 10.03
C VAL A 163 22.86 31.95 8.77
N LYS A 164 23.27 30.89 8.06
CA LYS A 164 24.01 31.01 6.79
C LYS A 164 23.26 31.88 5.77
N ALA A 165 21.96 31.64 5.59
CA ALA A 165 21.14 32.39 4.66
C ALA A 165 21.10 33.88 4.98
N VAL A 166 20.87 34.27 6.23
CA VAL A 166 20.69 35.68 6.61
C VAL A 166 22.01 36.44 6.81
N SER A 167 23.12 35.73 7.10
CA SER A 167 24.41 36.36 7.42
C SER A 167 25.40 36.39 6.26
N SER A 168 25.28 35.46 5.32
CA SER A 168 26.30 35.24 4.27
C SER A 168 25.75 35.18 2.85
N MET A 169 24.42 35.16 2.68
CA MET A 169 23.78 35.08 1.37
C MET A 169 22.81 36.24 1.18
N THR A 170 22.71 36.76 -0.04
CA THR A 170 21.61 37.63 -0.43
C THR A 170 20.35 36.79 -0.70
N PRO A 171 19.15 37.39 -0.64
CA PRO A 171 17.91 36.69 -1.00
C PRO A 171 17.98 36.03 -2.39
N ASP A 172 18.57 36.70 -3.38
CA ASP A 172 18.72 36.18 -4.74
C ASP A 172 19.71 35.01 -4.81
N GLN A 173 20.80 35.02 -4.03
CA GLN A 173 21.72 33.88 -3.92
C GLN A 173 21.04 32.65 -3.32
N VAL A 174 20.13 32.82 -2.35
CA VAL A 174 19.34 31.71 -1.80
C VAL A 174 18.44 31.10 -2.87
N ILE A 175 17.79 31.93 -3.69
CA ILE A 175 16.94 31.46 -4.80
C ILE A 175 17.78 30.71 -5.85
N GLU A 176 18.93 31.25 -6.24
CA GLU A 176 19.82 30.60 -7.21
C GLU A 176 20.35 29.26 -6.68
N GLU A 177 20.74 29.17 -5.40
CA GLU A 177 21.17 27.90 -4.80
C GLU A 177 20.07 26.82 -4.89
N VAL A 178 18.81 27.19 -4.64
CA VAL A 178 17.65 26.28 -4.76
C VAL A 178 17.36 25.93 -6.23
N LYS A 179 17.61 26.85 -7.18
CA LYS A 179 17.50 26.59 -8.63
C LYS A 179 18.58 25.62 -9.09
N GLU A 180 19.83 25.84 -8.70
CA GLU A 180 20.99 24.98 -9.01
C GLU A 180 20.82 23.58 -8.42
N ALA A 181 20.22 23.47 -7.22
CA ALA A 181 19.86 22.20 -6.62
C ALA A 181 18.80 21.42 -7.43
N LYS A 182 18.13 22.06 -8.41
CA LYS A 182 17.05 21.47 -9.22
C LYS A 182 15.95 20.83 -8.37
N LEU A 183 15.63 21.45 -7.22
CA LEU A 183 14.56 20.97 -6.34
C LEU A 183 13.21 21.10 -7.03
N ARG A 184 12.54 19.97 -7.27
CA ARG A 184 11.16 19.92 -7.78
C ARG A 184 10.17 19.82 -6.63
N GLY A 185 9.02 20.48 -6.75
CA GLY A 185 7.97 20.44 -5.73
C GLY A 185 7.49 19.02 -5.42
N ARG A 186 7.51 18.67 -4.13
CA ARG A 186 7.28 17.30 -3.65
C ARG A 186 5.82 16.90 -3.46
N GLY A 187 4.89 17.86 -3.61
CA GLY A 187 3.44 17.62 -3.54
C GLY A 187 2.80 17.04 -4.81
N GLY A 188 3.60 16.62 -5.80
CA GLY A 188 3.12 15.82 -6.94
C GLY A 188 3.37 16.40 -8.33
N ALA A 189 3.09 17.69 -8.55
CA ALA A 189 3.25 18.31 -9.88
C ALA A 189 4.72 18.44 -10.33
N GLY A 190 5.68 18.41 -9.40
CA GLY A 190 7.10 18.48 -9.74
C GLY A 190 7.52 19.81 -10.37
N PHE A 191 6.88 20.93 -10.06
CA PHE A 191 7.29 22.24 -10.59
C PHE A 191 8.65 22.67 -9.99
N PRO A 192 9.58 23.28 -10.75
CA PRO A 192 10.87 23.75 -10.21
C PRO A 192 10.69 24.80 -9.11
N THR A 193 11.14 24.47 -7.89
CA THR A 193 10.88 25.28 -6.68
C THR A 193 11.56 26.63 -6.74
N GLY A 194 12.84 26.66 -7.14
CA GLY A 194 13.60 27.91 -7.23
C GLY A 194 13.01 28.89 -8.25
N LEU A 195 12.47 28.40 -9.38
CA LEU A 195 11.75 29.24 -10.35
C LEU A 195 10.46 29.81 -9.76
N LYS A 196 9.72 29.00 -8.97
CA LYS A 196 8.53 29.47 -8.27
C LYS A 196 8.86 30.60 -7.29
N TRP A 197 9.99 30.50 -6.60
CA TRP A 197 10.47 31.52 -5.66
C TRP A 197 10.92 32.79 -6.37
N GLU A 198 11.62 32.66 -7.50
CA GLU A 198 12.02 33.78 -8.36
C GLU A 198 10.79 34.59 -8.82
N PHE A 199 9.71 33.93 -9.24
CA PHE A 199 8.46 34.61 -9.60
C PHE A 199 7.86 35.38 -8.43
N ALA A 200 7.74 34.76 -7.24
CA ALA A 200 7.22 35.43 -6.06
C ALA A 200 8.11 36.61 -5.60
N ARG A 201 9.43 36.48 -5.73
CA ARG A 201 10.39 37.55 -5.42
C ARG A 201 10.25 38.75 -6.37
N ARG A 202 10.08 38.49 -7.67
CA ARG A 202 9.92 39.54 -8.70
C ARG A 202 8.53 40.18 -8.71
N ALA A 203 7.51 39.46 -8.24
CA ALA A 203 6.15 39.97 -8.20
C ALA A 203 6.04 41.25 -7.35
N LYS A 204 5.32 42.25 -7.89
CA LYS A 204 5.04 43.51 -7.20
C LYS A 204 3.89 43.32 -6.21
N GLY A 205 4.04 43.85 -5.01
CA GLY A 205 3.02 43.80 -3.97
C GLY A 205 3.62 43.42 -2.62
N SER A 206 3.18 44.12 -1.58
CA SER A 206 3.43 43.82 -0.16
C SER A 206 2.09 43.90 0.59
N PRO A 207 1.90 43.12 1.67
CA PRO A 207 2.79 42.04 2.11
C PRO A 207 2.86 40.90 1.08
N LYS A 208 3.95 40.12 1.12
CA LYS A 208 4.02 38.82 0.42
C LYS A 208 3.80 37.69 1.40
N TYR A 209 3.19 36.61 0.91
CA TYR A 209 2.83 35.45 1.71
C TYR A 209 3.57 34.19 1.27
N ILE A 210 3.87 33.33 2.24
CA ILE A 210 4.25 31.94 1.96
C ILE A 210 3.34 30.95 2.68
N ILE A 211 3.09 29.80 2.06
CA ILE A 211 2.21 28.78 2.61
C ILE A 211 2.91 27.42 2.55
N CYS A 212 2.90 26.72 3.69
CA CYS A 212 3.18 25.30 3.75
C CYS A 212 1.87 24.52 3.60
N ASN A 213 1.75 23.81 2.49
CA ASN A 213 0.64 22.91 2.23
C ASN A 213 0.91 21.55 2.87
N ALA A 214 0.23 21.31 4.00
CA ALA A 214 0.23 20.07 4.76
C ALA A 214 -1.14 19.35 4.70
N ASP A 215 -1.89 19.55 3.61
CA ASP A 215 -3.15 18.85 3.33
C ASP A 215 -2.88 17.53 2.60
N GLU A 216 -2.14 16.62 3.25
CA GLU A 216 -1.79 15.30 2.72
C GLU A 216 -3.03 14.38 2.76
N GLY A 217 -3.96 14.60 1.84
CA GLY A 217 -5.24 13.89 1.78
C GLY A 217 -5.19 12.54 1.06
N ASP A 218 -4.08 12.19 0.41
CA ASP A 218 -3.97 10.98 -0.42
C ASP A 218 -4.07 9.71 0.45
N PRO A 219 -5.01 8.78 0.18
CA PRO A 219 -5.06 7.51 0.88
C PRO A 219 -3.75 6.73 0.74
N GLY A 220 -3.18 6.33 1.87
CA GLY A 220 -1.90 5.62 1.93
C GLY A 220 -0.66 6.53 1.90
N ALA A 221 -0.80 7.86 1.85
CA ALA A 221 0.30 8.79 2.06
C ALA A 221 0.36 9.24 3.54
N PHE A 222 1.56 9.31 4.11
CA PHE A 222 1.79 9.80 5.47
C PHE A 222 3.22 10.33 5.67
N MET A 223 3.87 10.78 4.59
CA MET A 223 5.23 11.30 4.63
C MET A 223 5.28 12.73 5.21
N ASP A 224 4.32 13.58 4.85
CA ASP A 224 4.22 14.93 5.39
C ASP A 224 3.84 14.84 6.86
N ARG A 225 2.90 13.96 7.21
CA ARG A 225 2.57 13.64 8.60
C ARG A 225 3.82 13.29 9.41
N ALA A 226 4.66 12.40 8.88
CA ALA A 226 5.84 11.95 9.60
C ALA A 226 6.88 13.05 9.82
N MET A 227 7.03 13.97 8.86
CA MET A 227 7.88 15.15 9.02
C MET A 227 7.31 16.12 10.06
N LEU A 228 6.01 16.42 10.02
CA LEU A 228 5.40 17.36 10.96
C LEU A 228 5.35 16.81 12.39
N GLU A 229 5.09 15.51 12.53
CA GLU A 229 5.10 14.86 13.83
C GLU A 229 6.51 14.58 14.35
N GLY A 230 7.50 14.39 13.46
CA GLY A 230 8.83 13.90 13.83
C GLY A 230 9.97 14.91 13.78
N ASP A 231 9.88 15.93 12.93
CA ASP A 231 10.85 17.02 12.79
C ASP A 231 10.15 18.31 12.27
N PRO A 232 9.19 18.88 13.02
CA PRO A 232 8.44 20.07 12.58
C PRO A 232 9.36 21.28 12.33
N HIS A 233 10.44 21.41 13.09
CA HIS A 233 11.36 22.54 12.95
C HIS A 233 12.14 22.54 11.63
N ALA A 234 12.41 21.39 11.00
CA ALA A 234 13.00 21.36 9.67
C ALA A 234 12.10 22.02 8.61
N VAL A 235 10.78 21.82 8.73
CA VAL A 235 9.79 22.45 7.85
C VAL A 235 9.76 23.97 8.11
N LEU A 236 9.69 24.37 9.39
CA LEU A 236 9.60 25.77 9.79
C LEU A 236 10.87 26.57 9.49
N GLU A 237 12.06 25.96 9.63
CA GLU A 237 13.33 26.56 9.21
C GLU A 237 13.37 26.75 7.68
N GLY A 238 12.89 25.77 6.92
CA GLY A 238 12.76 25.89 5.46
C GLY A 238 11.85 27.05 5.07
N MET A 239 10.74 27.24 5.77
CA MET A 239 9.83 28.38 5.57
C MET A 239 10.50 29.71 5.90
N LEU A 240 11.26 29.81 7.00
CA LEU A 240 12.01 31.03 7.36
C LEU A 240 13.01 31.43 6.26
N ILE A 241 13.76 30.46 5.74
CA ILE A 241 14.71 30.68 4.64
C ILE A 241 13.99 31.14 3.37
N GLY A 242 12.87 30.49 3.03
CA GLY A 242 12.07 30.88 1.87
C GLY A 242 11.45 32.27 2.01
N ALA A 243 10.99 32.62 3.21
CA ALA A 243 10.46 33.95 3.50
C ALA A 243 11.54 35.04 3.34
N TYR A 244 12.75 34.80 3.85
CA TYR A 244 13.90 35.68 3.63
C TYR A 244 14.20 35.83 2.14
N ALA A 245 14.29 34.72 1.41
CA ALA A 245 14.59 34.70 -0.02
C ALA A 245 13.55 35.46 -0.87
N MET A 246 12.26 35.24 -0.60
CA MET A 246 11.18 35.86 -1.38
C MET A 246 10.80 37.27 -0.89
N GLY A 247 11.21 37.64 0.32
CA GLY A 247 10.78 38.86 1.00
C GLY A 247 9.33 38.78 1.47
N ALA A 248 8.95 37.65 2.07
CA ALA A 248 7.65 37.47 2.68
C ALA A 248 7.66 37.87 4.15
N GLU A 249 6.58 38.53 4.57
CA GLU A 249 6.42 39.08 5.92
C GLU A 249 5.53 38.17 6.78
N TYR A 250 4.63 37.43 6.12
CA TYR A 250 3.67 36.55 6.78
C TYR A 250 3.62 35.19 6.08
N GLY A 251 3.32 34.14 6.83
CA GLY A 251 3.05 32.85 6.25
C GLY A 251 2.06 32.01 7.03
N PHE A 252 1.61 30.94 6.38
CA PHE A 252 0.64 30.01 6.93
C PHE A 252 1.14 28.57 6.82
N VAL A 253 0.93 27.79 7.88
CA VAL A 253 0.97 26.33 7.78
C VAL A 253 -0.48 25.87 7.70
N TYR A 254 -0.90 25.35 6.55
CA TYR A 254 -2.23 24.80 6.36
C TYR A 254 -2.17 23.29 6.59
N VAL A 255 -2.69 22.83 7.71
CA VAL A 255 -2.64 21.42 8.13
C VAL A 255 -4.04 20.85 8.22
N ARG A 256 -4.21 19.63 7.73
CA ARG A 256 -5.49 18.93 7.80
C ARG A 256 -5.88 18.57 9.23
N GLU A 257 -7.18 18.59 9.53
CA GLU A 257 -7.71 18.33 10.88
C GLU A 257 -7.45 16.88 11.33
N GLU A 258 -7.35 15.94 10.39
CA GLU A 258 -7.14 14.53 10.66
C GLU A 258 -5.73 14.20 11.18
N TYR A 259 -4.84 15.19 11.28
CA TYR A 259 -3.49 15.07 11.85
C TYR A 259 -3.37 15.79 13.22
N PRO A 260 -4.07 15.34 14.28
CA PRO A 260 -4.10 16.03 15.57
C PRO A 260 -2.72 16.11 16.25
N ILE A 261 -1.87 15.09 16.07
CA ILE A 261 -0.50 15.09 16.64
C ILE A 261 0.35 16.14 15.93
N ALA A 262 0.31 16.19 14.59
CA ALA A 262 1.03 17.20 13.83
C ALA A 262 0.59 18.62 14.20
N VAL A 263 -0.72 18.86 14.33
CA VAL A 263 -1.28 20.14 14.81
C VAL A 263 -0.72 20.50 16.19
N SER A 264 -0.74 19.56 17.13
CA SER A 264 -0.20 19.79 18.48
C SER A 264 1.30 20.10 18.46
N HIS A 265 2.10 19.35 17.71
CA HIS A 265 3.54 19.56 17.61
C HIS A 265 3.88 20.89 16.95
N LEU A 266 3.14 21.27 15.89
CA LEU A 266 3.30 22.57 15.24
C LEU A 266 2.94 23.73 16.17
N HIS A 267 1.88 23.62 16.96
CA HIS A 267 1.55 24.62 17.97
C HIS A 267 2.71 24.83 18.96
N ILE A 268 3.22 23.74 19.54
CA ILE A 268 4.36 23.77 20.46
C ILE A 268 5.58 24.40 19.78
N ALA A 269 5.91 23.97 18.56
CA ALA A 269 7.06 24.45 17.81
C ALA A 269 6.97 25.97 17.51
N LEU A 270 5.79 26.46 17.10
CA LEU A 270 5.55 27.88 16.82
C LEU A 270 5.65 28.74 18.09
N GLU A 271 5.10 28.25 19.21
CA GLU A 271 5.23 28.92 20.51
C GLU A 271 6.69 29.00 20.97
N GLN A 272 7.43 27.89 20.85
CA GLN A 272 8.86 27.84 21.16
C GLN A 272 9.65 28.83 20.30
N MET A 273 9.41 28.86 18.99
CA MET A 273 10.06 29.80 18.07
C MET A 273 9.78 31.26 18.43
N ARG A 274 8.52 31.62 18.73
CA ARG A 274 8.16 32.96 19.20
C ARG A 274 8.84 33.32 20.52
N SER A 275 8.88 32.39 21.46
CA SER A 275 9.50 32.60 22.78
C SER A 275 11.02 32.83 22.68
N LEU A 276 11.67 32.22 21.69
CA LEU A 276 13.09 32.38 21.40
C LEU A 276 13.38 33.54 20.44
N GLY A 277 12.38 34.22 19.88
CA GLY A 277 12.59 35.30 18.91
C GLY A 277 13.05 34.83 17.52
N LEU A 278 12.71 33.59 17.16
CA LEU A 278 12.92 33.02 15.82
C LEU A 278 11.72 33.26 14.88
N LEU A 279 10.65 33.88 15.38
CA LEU A 279 9.50 34.41 14.64
C LEU A 279 9.15 35.79 15.17
N GLY A 280 8.53 36.60 14.32
CA GLY A 280 8.15 37.98 14.59
C GLY A 280 9.14 38.98 14.00
N GLU A 281 9.46 40.01 14.78
CA GLU A 281 10.31 41.12 14.33
C GLU A 281 11.78 40.91 14.67
N ASN A 282 12.65 41.41 13.78
CA ASN A 282 14.10 41.49 13.93
C ASN A 282 14.75 40.15 14.32
N ILE A 283 14.39 39.10 13.58
CA ILE A 283 14.85 37.72 13.80
C ILE A 283 16.39 37.70 13.82
N LEU A 284 16.96 37.18 14.90
CA LEU A 284 18.42 37.12 15.15
C LEU A 284 19.14 38.48 15.04
N GLY A 285 18.44 39.60 15.21
CA GLY A 285 19.03 40.94 15.13
C GLY A 285 19.43 41.38 13.72
N THR A 286 18.88 40.73 12.68
CA THR A 286 19.27 40.93 11.27
C THR A 286 18.41 41.94 10.52
N GLY A 287 17.34 42.45 11.14
CA GLY A 287 16.30 43.25 10.49
C GLY A 287 15.28 42.44 9.67
N PHE A 288 15.44 41.12 9.58
CA PHE A 288 14.46 40.24 8.95
C PHE A 288 13.22 40.04 9.84
N ASN A 289 12.03 40.26 9.27
CA ASN A 289 10.75 40.12 9.95
C ASN A 289 9.92 39.02 9.26
N PHE A 290 9.40 38.08 10.03
CA PHE A 290 8.53 37.04 9.52
C PHE A 290 7.69 36.40 10.63
N ASP A 291 6.37 36.33 10.44
CA ASP A 291 5.47 35.61 11.36
C ASP A 291 4.68 34.50 10.66
N LEU A 292 4.36 33.45 11.43
CA LEU A 292 3.69 32.24 10.94
C LEU A 292 2.42 31.94 11.71
N SER A 293 1.32 31.75 10.98
CA SER A 293 0.05 31.31 11.56
C SER A 293 -0.26 29.86 11.19
N LEU A 294 -0.84 29.12 12.13
CA LEU A 294 -1.36 27.77 11.86
C LEU A 294 -2.82 27.89 11.44
N LYS A 295 -3.18 27.27 10.31
CA LYS A 295 -4.56 27.15 9.85
C LYS A 295 -4.92 25.67 9.76
N MET A 296 -5.95 25.27 10.50
CA MET A 296 -6.52 23.94 10.39
C MET A 296 -7.51 23.89 9.23
N GLY A 297 -7.41 22.84 8.41
CA GLY A 297 -8.39 22.50 7.40
C GLY A 297 -9.69 21.97 8.01
N ALA A 298 -10.67 21.67 7.17
CA ALA A 298 -11.99 21.19 7.57
C ALA A 298 -12.41 19.93 6.79
N GLY A 299 -11.46 19.01 6.59
CA GLY A 299 -11.71 17.67 6.01
C GLY A 299 -12.07 17.65 4.51
N ALA A 300 -11.51 18.53 3.69
CA ALA A 300 -11.79 18.58 2.24
C ALA A 300 -10.53 18.36 1.42
N PHE A 301 -10.38 17.21 0.76
CA PHE A 301 -9.19 16.81 -0.01
C PHE A 301 -8.84 17.82 -1.13
N VAL A 302 -9.85 18.44 -1.74
CA VAL A 302 -9.63 19.45 -2.77
C VAL A 302 -8.87 20.67 -2.26
N CYS A 303 -8.83 20.92 -0.95
CA CYS A 303 -8.04 21.99 -0.36
C CYS A 303 -6.53 21.74 -0.43
N GLY A 304 -6.07 20.56 -0.84
CA GLY A 304 -4.68 20.33 -1.23
C GLY A 304 -4.31 21.03 -2.54
N GLU A 305 -5.29 21.46 -3.34
CA GLU A 305 -5.08 22.28 -4.53
C GLU A 305 -4.75 23.73 -4.14
N GLU A 306 -3.71 24.32 -4.75
CA GLU A 306 -3.13 25.59 -4.33
C GLU A 306 -4.12 26.75 -4.19
N THR A 307 -5.07 26.90 -5.12
CA THR A 307 -6.04 28.01 -5.08
C THR A 307 -7.24 27.72 -4.18
N ALA A 308 -7.64 26.45 -4.06
CA ALA A 308 -8.63 26.02 -3.07
C ALA A 308 -8.12 26.20 -1.64
N LEU A 309 -6.84 25.88 -1.40
CA LEU A 309 -6.16 26.07 -0.13
C LEU A 309 -6.21 27.54 0.31
N MET A 310 -5.82 28.45 -0.58
CA MET A 310 -5.89 29.90 -0.29
C MET A 310 -7.32 30.35 -0.01
N ALA A 311 -8.30 29.87 -0.77
CA ALA A 311 -9.71 30.19 -0.50
C ALA A 311 -10.14 29.73 0.91
N SER A 312 -9.69 28.56 1.36
CA SER A 312 -9.93 28.05 2.71
C SER A 312 -9.27 28.92 3.80
N ILE A 313 -8.04 29.39 3.58
CA ILE A 313 -7.36 30.34 4.47
C ILE A 313 -8.17 31.65 4.57
N GLU A 314 -8.67 32.17 3.45
CA GLU A 314 -9.53 33.36 3.36
C GLU A 314 -10.94 33.16 3.97
N GLY A 315 -11.25 31.98 4.53
CA GLY A 315 -12.56 31.68 5.10
C GLY A 315 -13.66 31.42 4.06
N LYS A 316 -13.29 31.21 2.80
CA LYS A 316 -14.21 30.87 1.71
C LYS A 316 -14.24 29.35 1.51
N ARG A 317 -15.23 28.89 0.74
CA ARG A 317 -15.27 27.48 0.29
C ARG A 317 -14.03 27.18 -0.56
N GLY A 318 -13.38 26.04 -0.29
CA GLY A 318 -12.18 25.55 -1.01
C GLY A 318 -12.46 25.13 -2.45
N MET A 319 -12.79 26.10 -3.32
CA MET A 319 -13.03 25.88 -4.74
C MET A 319 -11.87 26.43 -5.57
N PRO A 320 -11.23 25.62 -6.42
CA PRO A 320 -10.16 26.09 -7.29
C PRO A 320 -10.55 27.27 -8.18
N ARG A 321 -9.61 28.18 -8.42
CA ARG A 321 -9.74 29.34 -9.30
C ARG A 321 -9.14 29.03 -10.67
N ALA A 322 -9.67 29.68 -11.72
CA ALA A 322 -9.03 29.61 -13.03
C ALA A 322 -7.68 30.34 -12.99
N ARG A 323 -6.70 29.82 -13.72
CA ARG A 323 -5.38 30.44 -13.90
C ARG A 323 -5.23 30.81 -15.38
N PRO A 324 -4.70 31.99 -15.73
CA PRO A 324 -4.20 33.07 -14.86
C PRO A 324 -5.31 33.87 -14.11
N PRO A 325 -4.96 34.63 -13.06
CA PRO A 325 -3.60 34.84 -12.52
C PRO A 325 -3.08 33.65 -11.68
N PHE A 326 -1.76 33.48 -11.63
CA PHE A 326 -1.12 32.46 -10.79
C PHE A 326 -0.93 32.97 -9.35
N PRO A 327 -0.88 32.08 -8.33
CA PRO A 327 -0.71 32.50 -6.93
C PRO A 327 0.54 33.37 -6.67
N ALA A 328 1.62 33.12 -7.42
CA ALA A 328 2.85 33.90 -7.30
C ALA A 328 2.68 35.38 -7.69
N GLU A 329 1.67 35.71 -8.50
CA GLU A 329 1.32 37.08 -8.89
C GLU A 329 0.22 37.65 -8.01
N ALA A 330 -0.90 36.91 -7.88
CA ALA A 330 -2.07 37.29 -7.11
C ALA A 330 -2.70 36.05 -6.45
N GLY A 331 -2.27 35.77 -5.23
CA GLY A 331 -2.75 34.66 -4.41
C GLY A 331 -3.63 35.13 -3.25
N LEU A 332 -3.19 34.87 -2.03
CA LEU A 332 -3.88 35.23 -0.80
C LEU A 332 -4.08 36.75 -0.71
N ASP A 333 -5.31 37.19 -0.47
CA ASP A 333 -5.70 38.61 -0.45
C ASP A 333 -5.34 39.37 -1.74
N GLY A 334 -5.19 38.66 -2.86
CA GLY A 334 -4.72 39.22 -4.13
C GLY A 334 -3.25 39.65 -4.11
N LYS A 335 -2.45 39.19 -3.14
CA LYS A 335 -1.02 39.49 -2.99
C LYS A 335 -0.13 38.35 -3.48
N PRO A 336 1.14 38.61 -3.85
CA PRO A 336 2.07 37.56 -4.23
C PRO A 336 2.19 36.48 -3.15
N THR A 337 1.87 35.25 -3.51
CA THR A 337 1.82 34.13 -2.57
C THR A 337 2.56 32.92 -3.14
N ASN A 338 3.52 32.40 -2.37
CA ASN A 338 4.18 31.14 -2.70
C ASN A 338 3.61 29.99 -1.86
N ILE A 339 3.45 28.82 -2.48
CA ILE A 339 2.92 27.63 -1.82
C ILE A 339 3.83 26.46 -2.14
N ASN A 340 4.38 25.82 -1.11
CA ASN A 340 5.17 24.60 -1.24
C ASN A 340 4.68 23.54 -0.24
N ASN A 341 4.91 22.28 -0.59
CA ASN A 341 4.57 21.12 0.24
C ASN A 341 5.59 20.94 1.39
N VAL A 342 5.20 20.26 2.46
CA VAL A 342 6.01 19.98 3.66
C VAL A 342 7.38 19.38 3.34
N GLU A 343 7.45 18.30 2.55
CA GLU A 343 8.74 17.70 2.16
C GLU A 343 9.59 18.68 1.34
N THR A 344 8.97 19.55 0.53
CA THR A 344 9.70 20.58 -0.23
C THR A 344 10.40 21.56 0.72
N TRP A 345 9.70 22.07 1.73
CA TRP A 345 10.28 22.94 2.75
C TRP A 345 11.39 22.24 3.54
N SER A 346 11.19 20.97 3.87
CA SER A 346 12.15 20.16 4.64
C SER A 346 13.49 19.95 3.92
N ASN A 347 13.52 20.04 2.58
CA ASN A 347 14.75 19.95 1.80
C ASN A 347 15.58 21.25 1.83
N VAL A 348 14.94 22.41 2.05
CA VAL A 348 15.59 23.72 1.94
C VAL A 348 16.77 23.88 2.91
N PRO A 349 16.65 23.57 4.22
CA PRO A 349 17.79 23.71 5.14
C PRO A 349 18.99 22.87 4.74
N LEU A 350 18.76 21.66 4.20
CA LEU A 350 19.83 20.77 3.74
C LEU A 350 20.56 21.34 2.52
N ILE A 351 19.80 21.88 1.55
CA ILE A 351 20.35 22.51 0.35
C ILE A 351 21.20 23.72 0.74
N ILE A 352 20.68 24.62 1.59
CA ILE A 352 21.42 25.82 1.97
C ILE A 352 22.67 25.47 2.78
N MET A 353 22.61 24.50 3.69
CA MET A 353 23.78 24.13 4.48
C MET A 353 24.87 23.45 3.67
N LYS A 354 24.51 22.42 2.88
CA LYS A 354 25.46 21.54 2.21
C LYS A 354 25.74 21.91 0.76
N GLY A 355 24.93 22.78 0.17
CA GLY A 355 25.02 23.25 -1.20
C GLY A 355 24.30 22.37 -2.22
N ALA A 356 23.97 22.97 -3.36
CA ALA A 356 23.33 22.37 -4.52
C ALA A 356 24.14 21.19 -5.08
N GLY A 357 25.48 21.29 -5.07
CA GLY A 357 26.38 20.21 -5.49
C GLY A 357 26.19 18.94 -4.67
N TRP A 358 26.11 19.03 -3.34
CA TRP A 358 25.85 17.89 -2.45
C TRP A 358 24.44 17.31 -2.67
N TYR A 359 23.45 18.19 -2.81
CA TYR A 359 22.07 17.77 -3.07
C TYR A 359 21.96 17.00 -4.40
N GLY A 360 22.69 17.45 -5.42
CA GLY A 360 22.69 16.89 -6.77
C GLY A 360 23.52 15.61 -6.97
N GLN A 361 24.23 15.13 -5.93
CA GLN A 361 24.97 13.86 -5.94
C GLN A 361 24.06 12.65 -6.11
N VAL A 362 22.77 12.77 -5.75
CA VAL A 362 21.77 11.72 -5.88
C VAL A 362 20.58 12.23 -6.69
N GLY A 363 19.78 11.29 -7.22
CA GLY A 363 18.70 11.61 -8.14
C GLY A 363 19.12 11.51 -9.61
N THR A 364 18.18 11.77 -10.52
CA THR A 364 18.42 11.76 -11.96
C THR A 364 18.99 13.09 -12.45
N GLU A 365 19.34 13.21 -13.73
CA GLU A 365 19.83 14.47 -14.32
C GLU A 365 18.84 15.63 -14.17
N ASN A 366 17.54 15.34 -14.35
CA ASN A 366 16.44 16.31 -14.36
C ASN A 366 15.73 16.43 -13.00
N SER A 367 15.90 15.45 -12.11
CA SER A 367 15.21 15.42 -10.81
C SER A 367 16.18 14.97 -9.72
N LYS A 368 16.78 15.94 -9.04
CA LYS A 368 17.82 15.74 -8.03
C LYS A 368 17.26 15.49 -6.63
N GLY A 369 18.11 14.92 -5.77
CA GLY A 369 17.82 14.62 -4.38
C GLY A 369 17.09 13.30 -4.18
N THR A 370 16.57 13.15 -2.96
CA THR A 370 15.79 11.99 -2.51
C THR A 370 14.29 12.29 -2.58
N LYS A 371 13.48 11.24 -2.50
CA LYS A 371 12.03 11.30 -2.35
C LYS A 371 11.61 10.31 -1.26
N ILE A 372 10.71 10.76 -0.38
CA ILE A 372 10.08 9.89 0.61
C ILE A 372 8.86 9.20 -0.04
N PHE A 373 8.81 7.88 0.08
CA PHE A 373 7.66 7.06 -0.29
C PHE A 373 7.00 6.48 0.94
N SER A 374 5.67 6.48 0.93
CA SER A 374 4.85 5.73 1.86
C SER A 374 4.49 4.40 1.22
N LEU A 375 5.12 3.33 1.70
CA LEU A 375 4.96 1.98 1.17
C LEU A 375 3.89 1.23 1.96
N ALA A 376 2.77 0.94 1.29
CA ALA A 376 1.58 0.32 1.85
C ALA A 376 1.00 -0.78 0.93
N GLY A 377 -0.04 -1.47 1.38
CA GLY A 377 -0.71 -2.52 0.63
C GLY A 377 -0.10 -3.92 0.86
N LYS A 378 -0.04 -4.74 -0.19
CA LYS A 378 0.42 -6.15 -0.16
C LYS A 378 1.94 -6.25 -0.22
N VAL A 379 2.62 -5.80 0.82
CA VAL A 379 4.09 -5.80 0.94
C VAL A 379 4.51 -6.18 2.38
N ASN A 380 5.60 -6.94 2.54
CA ASN A 380 6.01 -7.48 3.84
C ASN A 380 6.43 -6.37 4.82
N ASN A 381 7.21 -5.41 4.35
CA ASN A 381 7.74 -4.31 5.15
C ASN A 381 7.07 -2.98 4.75
N THR A 382 5.90 -2.71 5.34
CA THR A 382 5.22 -1.41 5.18
C THR A 382 5.88 -0.31 6.01
N GLY A 383 5.86 0.92 5.52
CA GLY A 383 6.57 2.01 6.17
C GLY A 383 6.89 3.23 5.32
N LEU A 384 7.78 4.08 5.84
CA LEU A 384 8.40 5.18 5.10
C LEU A 384 9.76 4.76 4.57
N VAL A 385 9.97 5.05 3.29
CA VAL A 385 11.17 4.70 2.54
C VAL A 385 11.69 5.94 1.85
N GLU A 386 12.87 6.43 2.25
CA GLU A 386 13.54 7.54 1.56
C GLU A 386 14.64 7.01 0.65
N VAL A 387 14.48 7.25 -0.65
CA VAL A 387 15.41 6.76 -1.68
C VAL A 387 15.80 7.87 -2.67
N PRO A 388 16.95 7.76 -3.34
CA PRO A 388 17.27 8.62 -4.47
C PRO A 388 16.19 8.56 -5.56
N ILE A 389 15.91 9.69 -6.20
CA ILE A 389 15.01 9.70 -7.36
C ILE A 389 15.65 8.91 -8.51
N GLY A 390 14.85 8.10 -9.20
CA GLY A 390 15.31 7.21 -10.25
C GLY A 390 15.61 5.79 -9.81
N VAL A 391 15.54 5.47 -8.52
CA VAL A 391 15.55 4.08 -8.04
C VAL A 391 14.39 3.30 -8.69
N PRO A 392 14.62 2.07 -9.19
CA PRO A 392 13.56 1.23 -9.75
C PRO A 392 12.47 0.86 -8.73
N ILE A 393 11.22 0.72 -9.20
CA ILE A 393 10.10 0.26 -8.35
C ILE A 393 10.40 -1.10 -7.72
N LYS A 394 11.07 -2.00 -8.47
CA LYS A 394 11.48 -3.32 -7.99
C LYS A 394 12.31 -3.24 -6.72
N GLU A 395 13.27 -2.32 -6.65
CA GLU A 395 14.15 -2.19 -5.48
C GLU A 395 13.34 -1.74 -4.25
N VAL A 396 12.46 -0.74 -4.42
CA VAL A 396 11.60 -0.27 -3.32
C VAL A 396 10.67 -1.38 -2.82
N VAL A 397 10.01 -2.12 -3.72
CA VAL A 397 9.01 -3.13 -3.35
C VAL A 397 9.63 -4.43 -2.84
N PHE A 398 10.64 -4.96 -3.53
CA PHE A 398 11.20 -6.29 -3.23
C PHE A 398 12.39 -6.23 -2.29
N GLU A 399 13.25 -5.22 -2.40
CA GLU A 399 14.46 -5.17 -1.59
C GLU A 399 14.22 -4.45 -0.26
N ILE A 400 13.58 -3.28 -0.28
CA ILE A 400 13.26 -2.53 0.94
C ILE A 400 11.96 -3.07 1.56
N GLY A 401 10.92 -3.21 0.74
CA GLY A 401 9.62 -3.74 1.12
C GLY A 401 9.60 -5.24 1.44
N GLY A 402 10.67 -5.98 1.14
CA GLY A 402 10.75 -7.42 1.40
C GLY A 402 9.82 -8.27 0.54
N GLY A 403 9.29 -7.72 -0.57
CA GLY A 403 8.45 -8.43 -1.52
C GLY A 403 7.00 -8.63 -1.07
N ILE A 404 6.30 -9.50 -1.77
CA ILE A 404 4.86 -9.74 -1.57
C ILE A 404 4.65 -10.80 -0.49
N PRO A 405 3.72 -10.58 0.45
CA PRO A 405 3.40 -11.55 1.48
C PRO A 405 3.09 -12.93 0.91
N LYS A 406 3.57 -13.96 1.61
CA LYS A 406 3.28 -15.38 1.31
C LYS A 406 3.77 -15.85 -0.07
N GLY A 407 4.75 -15.16 -0.66
CA GLY A 407 5.32 -15.52 -1.96
C GLY A 407 4.34 -15.34 -3.13
N ARG A 408 3.28 -14.54 -2.94
CA ARG A 408 2.30 -14.24 -4.01
C ARG A 408 2.94 -13.42 -5.12
N ARG A 409 2.29 -13.42 -6.29
CA ARG A 409 2.78 -12.62 -7.42
C ARG A 409 2.37 -11.16 -7.29
N PHE A 410 3.34 -10.27 -7.52
CA PHE A 410 3.09 -8.85 -7.70
C PHE A 410 2.22 -8.63 -8.94
N LYS A 411 1.20 -7.78 -8.80
CA LYS A 411 0.29 -7.44 -9.90
C LYS A 411 0.51 -6.01 -10.39
N ALA A 412 0.42 -5.06 -9.47
CA ALA A 412 0.57 -3.65 -9.77
C ALA A 412 0.95 -2.85 -8.51
N VAL A 413 1.40 -1.61 -8.70
CA VAL A 413 1.48 -0.61 -7.63
C VAL A 413 0.71 0.63 -8.07
N GLN A 414 -0.19 1.11 -7.22
CA GLN A 414 -0.84 2.41 -7.41
C GLN A 414 0.14 3.48 -6.94
N MET A 415 0.50 4.41 -7.83
CA MET A 415 1.38 5.53 -7.53
C MET A 415 0.68 6.85 -7.78
N GLY A 416 0.93 7.80 -6.88
CA GLY A 416 0.39 9.16 -6.99
C GLY A 416 -0.97 9.36 -6.34
N GLY A 417 -1.28 8.56 -5.31
CA GLY A 417 -2.53 8.67 -4.56
C GLY A 417 -3.76 8.18 -5.34
N PRO A 418 -4.96 8.64 -4.96
CA PRO A 418 -6.22 8.13 -5.49
C PRO A 418 -6.53 8.67 -6.89
N SER A 419 -5.90 9.77 -7.31
CA SER A 419 -5.96 10.26 -8.69
C SER A 419 -4.73 9.85 -9.52
N GLY A 420 -3.90 8.96 -8.97
CA GLY A 420 -2.74 8.39 -9.62
C GLY A 420 -3.06 7.29 -10.63
N GLY A 421 -2.03 6.62 -11.13
CA GLY A 421 -2.16 5.49 -12.07
C GLY A 421 -1.57 4.20 -11.51
N CYS A 422 -2.07 3.07 -12.00
CA CYS A 422 -1.53 1.75 -11.71
C CYS A 422 -0.32 1.44 -12.60
N VAL A 423 0.81 1.11 -11.98
CA VAL A 423 2.02 0.61 -12.66
C VAL A 423 2.01 -0.92 -12.64
N PRO A 424 1.83 -1.61 -13.79
CA PRO A 424 1.82 -3.07 -13.86
C PRO A 424 3.21 -3.70 -13.71
N SER A 425 3.24 -5.02 -13.47
CA SER A 425 4.45 -5.83 -13.29
C SER A 425 5.53 -5.65 -14.38
N GLN A 426 5.12 -5.47 -15.63
CA GLN A 426 6.04 -5.27 -16.77
C GLN A 426 6.90 -3.99 -16.66
N TYR A 427 6.54 -3.05 -15.79
CA TYR A 427 7.26 -1.79 -15.57
C TYR A 427 7.96 -1.72 -14.21
N LEU A 428 8.11 -2.84 -13.49
CA LEU A 428 8.80 -2.89 -12.20
C LEU A 428 10.23 -2.37 -12.23
N SER A 429 10.94 -2.57 -13.35
CA SER A 429 12.32 -2.11 -13.52
C SER A 429 12.42 -0.64 -13.96
N LEU A 430 11.30 0.06 -14.13
CA LEU A 430 11.35 1.47 -14.51
C LEU A 430 11.86 2.33 -13.36
N PRO A 431 12.73 3.31 -13.65
CA PRO A 431 13.16 4.29 -12.66
C PRO A 431 11.98 5.13 -12.18
N ILE A 432 11.92 5.37 -10.87
CA ILE A 432 10.92 6.26 -10.28
C ILE A 432 11.35 7.72 -10.49
N ASP A 433 10.98 8.29 -11.63
CA ASP A 433 11.11 9.71 -11.93
C ASP A 433 9.81 10.29 -12.50
N TYR A 434 9.65 11.62 -12.41
CA TYR A 434 8.42 12.30 -12.78
C TYR A 434 8.05 12.07 -14.25
N ASP A 435 9.03 12.13 -15.15
CA ASP A 435 8.80 12.14 -16.59
C ASP A 435 8.53 10.72 -17.11
N THR A 436 9.23 9.72 -16.56
CA THR A 436 9.03 8.29 -16.85
C THR A 436 7.66 7.81 -16.40
N LEU A 437 7.24 8.11 -15.17
CA LEU A 437 5.93 7.69 -14.66
C LEU A 437 4.79 8.31 -15.47
N GLN A 438 4.91 9.57 -15.88
CA GLN A 438 3.88 10.26 -16.66
C GLN A 438 3.63 9.57 -18.01
N ARG A 439 4.66 9.02 -18.67
CA ARG A 439 4.54 8.31 -19.96
C ARG A 439 3.70 7.03 -19.88
N ILE A 440 3.68 6.37 -18.73
CA ILE A 440 2.89 5.16 -18.48
C ILE A 440 1.53 5.46 -17.83
N GLY A 441 1.14 6.73 -17.73
CA GLY A 441 -0.14 7.13 -17.16
C GLY A 441 -0.19 7.10 -15.63
N ALA A 442 0.94 6.91 -14.96
CA ALA A 442 1.10 7.09 -13.52
C ALA A 442 1.67 8.48 -13.21
N ILE A 443 1.73 8.85 -11.93
CA ILE A 443 2.43 10.06 -11.47
C ILE A 443 3.14 9.75 -10.16
N MET A 444 4.19 10.51 -9.85
CA MET A 444 4.86 10.38 -8.55
C MET A 444 3.93 10.83 -7.40
N GLY A 445 3.15 11.89 -7.63
CA GLY A 445 2.26 12.49 -6.64
C GLY A 445 2.99 12.84 -5.34
N SER A 446 2.28 12.73 -4.22
CA SER A 446 2.85 12.91 -2.88
C SER A 446 3.86 11.82 -2.51
N GLY A 447 3.94 10.68 -3.21
CA GLY A 447 4.84 9.58 -2.83
C GLY A 447 4.15 8.37 -2.19
N GLY A 448 2.81 8.31 -2.17
CA GLY A 448 2.08 7.11 -1.80
C GLY A 448 2.28 5.97 -2.82
N MET A 449 2.64 4.77 -2.32
CA MET A 449 2.78 3.53 -3.08
C MET A 449 1.92 2.42 -2.47
N VAL A 450 0.80 2.08 -3.11
CA VAL A 450 -0.07 0.99 -2.66
C VAL A 450 0.18 -0.24 -3.53
N VAL A 451 0.89 -1.21 -2.97
CA VAL A 451 1.27 -2.47 -3.63
C VAL A 451 0.07 -3.42 -3.67
N MET A 452 -0.13 -4.07 -4.82
CA MET A 452 -1.21 -5.02 -5.08
C MET A 452 -0.65 -6.36 -5.56
N ASP A 453 -1.29 -7.44 -5.12
CA ASP A 453 -0.99 -8.81 -5.53
C ASP A 453 -2.07 -9.35 -6.49
N GLU A 454 -1.88 -10.60 -6.91
CA GLU A 454 -2.82 -11.33 -7.77
C GLU A 454 -4.23 -11.56 -7.19
N ASN A 455 -4.47 -11.23 -5.92
CA ASN A 455 -5.77 -11.30 -5.27
C ASN A 455 -6.53 -9.97 -5.31
N ASN A 456 -5.91 -8.88 -5.77
CA ASN A 456 -6.63 -7.63 -6.01
C ASN A 456 -7.38 -7.66 -7.35
N CYS A 457 -8.58 -7.10 -7.41
CA CYS A 457 -9.32 -6.88 -8.66
C CYS A 457 -9.09 -5.45 -9.17
N MET A 458 -8.63 -5.28 -10.41
CA MET A 458 -8.26 -3.95 -10.92
C MET A 458 -9.48 -3.07 -11.21
N VAL A 459 -10.61 -3.67 -11.60
CA VAL A 459 -11.88 -2.94 -11.80
C VAL A 459 -12.38 -2.37 -10.47
N GLU A 460 -12.31 -3.17 -9.41
CA GLU A 460 -12.70 -2.75 -8.06
C GLU A 460 -11.75 -1.69 -7.50
N ILE A 461 -10.44 -1.81 -7.75
CA ILE A 461 -9.46 -0.77 -7.38
C ILE A 461 -9.77 0.55 -8.08
N ALA A 462 -10.08 0.52 -9.38
CA ALA A 462 -10.49 1.72 -10.11
C ALA A 462 -11.78 2.33 -9.53
N ARG A 463 -12.78 1.50 -9.22
CA ARG A 463 -14.03 1.94 -8.58
C ARG A 463 -13.80 2.58 -7.21
N PHE A 464 -12.96 1.95 -6.38
CA PHE A 464 -12.62 2.42 -5.04
C PHE A 464 -11.97 3.80 -5.07
N PHE A 465 -10.89 3.98 -5.84
CA PHE A 465 -10.21 5.27 -5.92
C PHE A 465 -11.07 6.35 -6.59
N LEU A 466 -11.86 5.97 -7.61
CA LEU A 466 -12.79 6.91 -8.22
C LEU A 466 -13.89 7.34 -7.25
N SER A 467 -14.40 6.43 -6.40
CA SER A 467 -15.41 6.78 -5.39
C SER A 467 -14.91 7.84 -4.42
N PHE A 468 -13.64 7.76 -4.00
CA PHE A 468 -12.99 8.78 -3.19
C PHE A 468 -12.86 10.11 -3.96
N THR A 469 -12.27 10.10 -5.16
CA THR A 469 -12.10 11.36 -5.91
C THR A 469 -13.42 12.03 -6.32
N GLN A 470 -14.48 11.25 -6.48
CA GLN A 470 -15.84 11.75 -6.74
C GLN A 470 -16.45 12.41 -5.50
N SER A 471 -16.30 11.81 -4.31
CA SER A 471 -16.76 12.42 -3.04
C SER A 471 -16.01 13.70 -2.71
N GLU A 472 -14.74 13.77 -3.12
CA GLU A 472 -13.86 14.93 -2.92
C GLU A 472 -13.98 16.02 -4.00
N SER A 473 -14.92 15.87 -4.95
CA SER A 473 -15.14 16.89 -5.96
C SER A 473 -15.68 18.19 -5.34
N CYS A 474 -15.01 19.32 -5.60
CA CYS A 474 -15.55 20.63 -5.22
C CYS A 474 -16.87 21.00 -5.94
N GLY A 475 -17.27 20.24 -6.97
CA GLY A 475 -18.54 20.43 -7.69
C GLY A 475 -18.58 21.59 -8.70
N LYS A 476 -17.45 22.27 -8.94
CA LYS A 476 -17.39 23.49 -9.78
C LYS A 476 -17.48 23.23 -11.28
N CYS A 477 -16.70 22.28 -11.81
CA CYS A 477 -16.69 21.98 -13.25
C CYS A 477 -17.55 20.75 -13.56
N ALA A 478 -18.37 20.84 -14.61
CA ALA A 478 -19.26 19.76 -15.02
C ALA A 478 -18.52 18.46 -15.39
N PRO A 479 -17.37 18.48 -16.11
CA PRO A 479 -16.63 17.26 -16.41
C PRO A 479 -16.23 16.48 -15.15
N CYS A 480 -15.66 17.15 -14.14
CA CYS A 480 -15.32 16.48 -12.89
C CYS A 480 -16.58 16.03 -12.13
N ARG A 481 -17.55 16.93 -11.88
CA ARG A 481 -18.72 16.62 -11.04
C ARG A 481 -19.61 15.52 -11.62
N LEU A 482 -19.98 15.65 -12.89
CA LEU A 482 -20.93 14.75 -13.54
C LEU A 482 -20.22 13.57 -14.22
N GLY A 483 -19.07 13.84 -14.84
CA GLY A 483 -18.31 12.80 -15.53
C GLY A 483 -17.77 11.73 -14.57
N THR A 484 -17.22 12.11 -13.41
CA THR A 484 -16.77 11.08 -12.44
C THR A 484 -17.94 10.29 -11.85
N THR A 485 -19.11 10.91 -11.68
CA THR A 485 -20.33 10.23 -11.24
C THR A 485 -20.76 9.16 -12.25
N GLN A 486 -20.84 9.50 -13.54
CA GLN A 486 -21.15 8.52 -14.60
C GLN A 486 -20.09 7.42 -14.69
N LEU A 487 -18.82 7.77 -14.59
CA LEU A 487 -17.73 6.80 -14.63
C LEU A 487 -17.80 5.83 -13.44
N LEU A 488 -18.14 6.33 -12.25
CA LEU A 488 -18.33 5.52 -11.04
C LEU A 488 -19.55 4.60 -11.15
N GLU A 489 -20.65 5.07 -11.72
CA GLU A 489 -21.84 4.25 -11.99
C GLU A 489 -21.50 3.09 -12.93
N ILE A 490 -20.77 3.35 -14.01
CA ILE A 490 -20.32 2.31 -14.95
C ILE A 490 -19.43 1.28 -14.24
N LEU A 491 -18.40 1.72 -13.50
CA LEU A 491 -17.52 0.79 -12.76
C LEU A 491 -18.28 0.00 -11.69
N THR A 492 -19.24 0.63 -11.01
CA THR A 492 -20.13 -0.02 -10.04
C THR A 492 -20.99 -1.08 -10.71
N ARG A 493 -21.48 -0.81 -11.91
CA ARG A 493 -22.25 -1.77 -12.69
C ARG A 493 -21.40 -2.98 -13.12
N ILE A 494 -20.17 -2.73 -13.59
CA ILE A 494 -19.23 -3.80 -13.98
C ILE A 494 -18.87 -4.67 -12.75
N THR A 495 -18.56 -4.06 -11.60
CA THR A 495 -18.27 -4.80 -10.36
C THR A 495 -19.47 -5.56 -9.78
N ARG A 496 -20.69 -5.26 -10.23
CA ARG A 496 -21.91 -6.01 -9.93
C ARG A 496 -22.25 -7.09 -10.97
N GLY A 497 -21.39 -7.30 -11.96
CA GLY A 497 -21.65 -8.26 -13.05
C GLY A 497 -22.76 -7.81 -14.00
N GLN A 498 -23.08 -6.52 -14.05
CA GLN A 498 -24.13 -5.94 -14.88
C GLN A 498 -23.56 -5.06 -16.01
N GLY A 499 -22.24 -5.09 -16.19
CA GLY A 499 -21.53 -4.27 -17.17
C GLY A 499 -21.89 -4.63 -18.61
N ARG A 500 -21.59 -3.72 -19.54
CA ARG A 500 -21.82 -3.90 -20.97
C ARG A 500 -20.51 -3.73 -21.72
N ILE A 501 -20.34 -4.39 -22.86
CA ILE A 501 -19.07 -4.32 -23.59
C ILE A 501 -18.76 -2.90 -24.08
N GLU A 502 -19.81 -2.12 -24.37
CA GLU A 502 -19.73 -0.71 -24.77
C GLU A 502 -19.24 0.21 -23.62
N ASP A 503 -19.30 -0.28 -22.37
CA ASP A 503 -18.82 0.47 -21.21
C ASP A 503 -17.31 0.69 -21.27
N ILE A 504 -16.55 -0.22 -21.90
CA ILE A 504 -15.10 -0.09 -22.07
C ILE A 504 -14.76 1.16 -22.87
N GLU A 505 -15.42 1.38 -24.01
CA GLU A 505 -15.18 2.56 -24.84
C GLU A 505 -15.71 3.83 -24.18
N THR A 506 -16.86 3.71 -23.49
CA THR A 506 -17.46 4.82 -22.74
C THR A 506 -16.54 5.30 -21.62
N ILE A 507 -15.93 4.38 -20.85
CA ILE A 507 -14.93 4.69 -19.81
C ILE A 507 -13.77 5.46 -20.43
N ARG A 508 -13.25 5.01 -21.57
CA ARG A 508 -12.11 5.65 -22.24
C ARG A 508 -12.45 7.08 -22.68
N GLY A 509 -13.51 7.25 -23.46
CA GLY A 509 -13.90 8.57 -23.98
C GLY A 509 -14.28 9.55 -22.87
N LEU A 510 -14.99 9.09 -21.84
CA LEU A 510 -15.37 9.91 -20.69
C LEU A 510 -14.14 10.28 -19.85
N GLY A 511 -13.25 9.32 -19.57
CA GLY A 511 -12.03 9.57 -18.80
C GLY A 511 -11.10 10.58 -19.48
N GLU A 512 -10.94 10.49 -20.80
CA GLU A 512 -10.17 11.47 -21.58
C GLU A 512 -10.81 12.87 -21.57
N THR A 513 -12.14 12.93 -21.69
CA THR A 513 -12.88 14.20 -21.62
C THR A 513 -12.73 14.86 -20.26
N ILE A 514 -12.89 14.11 -19.16
CA ILE A 514 -12.68 14.58 -17.79
C ILE A 514 -11.25 15.13 -17.63
N THR A 515 -10.27 14.37 -18.10
CA THR A 515 -8.84 14.73 -18.03
C THR A 515 -8.54 16.04 -18.74
N ARG A 516 -9.12 16.27 -19.93
CA ARG A 516 -8.83 17.45 -20.76
C ARG A 516 -9.65 18.69 -20.39
N ALA A 517 -10.89 18.51 -19.93
CA ALA A 517 -11.84 19.61 -19.75
C ALA A 517 -12.00 20.06 -18.27
N SER A 518 -11.28 19.44 -17.34
CA SER A 518 -11.33 19.81 -15.92
C SER A 518 -10.43 21.01 -15.58
N LEU A 519 -10.94 21.87 -14.68
CA LEU A 519 -10.29 23.12 -14.29
C LEU A 519 -9.00 22.93 -13.47
N CYS A 520 -8.99 21.95 -12.56
CA CYS A 520 -7.91 21.76 -11.59
C CYS A 520 -7.26 20.37 -11.69
N GLY A 521 -6.14 20.20 -11.00
CA GLY A 521 -5.35 18.97 -11.02
C GLY A 521 -6.14 17.72 -10.61
N LEU A 522 -7.05 17.82 -9.64
CA LEU A 522 -7.91 16.70 -9.24
C LEU A 522 -8.75 16.20 -10.42
N GLY A 523 -9.53 17.10 -11.04
CA GLY A 523 -10.36 16.70 -12.19
C GLY A 523 -9.53 16.25 -13.41
N GLN A 524 -8.33 16.79 -13.59
CA GLN A 524 -7.42 16.36 -14.66
C GLN A 524 -6.80 14.98 -14.41
N THR A 525 -6.90 14.43 -13.19
CA THR A 525 -6.22 13.19 -12.81
C THR A 525 -7.15 12.12 -12.25
N CYS A 526 -8.35 12.46 -11.78
CA CYS A 526 -9.28 11.52 -11.13
C CYS A 526 -9.70 10.33 -12.00
N ALA A 527 -9.65 10.45 -13.34
CA ALA A 527 -9.94 9.35 -14.25
C ALA A 527 -8.75 8.39 -14.47
N LYS A 528 -7.53 8.73 -14.03
CA LYS A 528 -6.31 7.93 -14.27
C LYS A 528 -6.36 6.51 -13.69
N PRO A 529 -6.92 6.24 -12.50
CA PRO A 529 -7.05 4.86 -12.03
C PRO A 529 -7.86 4.01 -13.03
N ALA A 530 -9.00 4.53 -13.50
CA ALA A 530 -9.83 3.84 -14.49
C ALA A 530 -9.13 3.68 -15.85
N LEU A 531 -8.49 4.74 -16.36
CA LEU A 531 -7.80 4.70 -17.65
C LEU A 531 -6.57 3.76 -17.63
N SER A 532 -5.78 3.80 -16.57
CA SER A 532 -4.57 2.97 -16.44
C SER A 532 -4.92 1.49 -16.24
N THR A 533 -5.91 1.19 -15.40
CA THR A 533 -6.37 -0.19 -15.21
C THR A 533 -7.03 -0.75 -16.46
N LEU A 534 -7.83 0.04 -17.18
CA LEU A 534 -8.37 -0.37 -18.47
C LEU A 534 -7.27 -0.64 -19.51
N ARG A 535 -6.23 0.20 -19.54
CA ARG A 535 -5.10 0.05 -20.47
C ARG A 535 -4.29 -1.23 -20.22
N TYR A 536 -4.04 -1.57 -18.96
CA TYR A 536 -3.11 -2.65 -18.59
C TYR A 536 -3.79 -3.95 -18.18
N PHE A 537 -5.07 -3.90 -17.80
CA PHE A 537 -5.84 -5.02 -17.27
C PHE A 537 -7.22 -5.13 -17.94
N SER A 538 -7.32 -4.79 -19.23
CA SER A 538 -8.58 -4.85 -20.00
C SER A 538 -9.28 -6.21 -19.88
N LYS A 539 -8.51 -7.30 -19.82
CA LYS A 539 -9.04 -8.66 -19.67
C LYS A 539 -9.90 -8.83 -18.41
N GLU A 540 -9.54 -8.15 -17.30
CA GLU A 540 -10.39 -8.21 -16.10
C GLU A 540 -11.73 -7.50 -16.29
N TYR A 541 -11.77 -6.43 -17.08
CA TYR A 541 -13.04 -5.77 -17.44
C TYR A 541 -13.91 -6.70 -18.29
N GLU A 542 -13.32 -7.33 -19.30
CA GLU A 542 -14.00 -8.31 -20.15
C GLU A 542 -14.53 -9.50 -19.33
N ASP A 543 -13.73 -10.06 -18.43
CA ASP A 543 -14.14 -11.19 -17.58
C ASP A 543 -15.28 -10.81 -16.62
N HIS A 544 -15.33 -9.56 -16.13
CA HIS A 544 -16.46 -9.08 -15.32
C HIS A 544 -17.75 -8.96 -16.14
N ILE A 545 -17.63 -8.55 -17.42
CA ILE A 545 -18.76 -8.28 -18.30
C ILE A 545 -19.31 -9.56 -18.92
N LEU A 546 -18.45 -10.41 -19.48
CA LEU A 546 -18.82 -11.57 -20.29
C LEU A 546 -18.95 -12.84 -19.46
N GLU A 547 -18.04 -13.04 -18.50
CA GLU A 547 -17.94 -14.28 -17.73
C GLU A 547 -18.52 -14.14 -16.31
N HIS A 548 -18.97 -12.93 -15.94
CA HIS A 548 -19.40 -12.59 -14.59
C HIS A 548 -18.38 -13.04 -13.52
N ARG A 549 -17.08 -12.90 -13.85
CA ARG A 549 -15.97 -13.47 -13.11
C ARG A 549 -15.00 -12.39 -12.61
N CYS A 550 -14.77 -12.37 -11.30
CA CYS A 550 -13.82 -11.47 -10.65
C CYS A 550 -12.51 -12.17 -10.31
N ALA A 551 -11.42 -11.89 -11.03
CA ALA A 551 -10.10 -12.50 -10.80
C ALA A 551 -9.57 -12.34 -9.35
N GLY A 552 -9.88 -11.23 -8.71
CA GLY A 552 -9.53 -10.96 -7.31
C GLY A 552 -10.42 -11.68 -6.28
N ALA A 553 -11.58 -12.21 -6.71
CA ALA A 553 -12.61 -12.74 -5.82
C ALA A 553 -13.08 -11.74 -4.75
N THR A 554 -13.09 -10.44 -5.07
CA THR A 554 -13.43 -9.34 -4.14
C THR A 554 -14.81 -8.73 -4.39
N CYS A 555 -15.38 -8.90 -5.58
CA CYS A 555 -16.68 -8.36 -5.93
C CYS A 555 -17.81 -9.27 -5.41
N ASP A 556 -18.34 -8.96 -4.23
CA ASP A 556 -19.32 -9.81 -3.51
C ASP A 556 -20.56 -10.17 -4.36
N ALA A 557 -21.00 -9.27 -5.25
CA ALA A 557 -22.14 -9.50 -6.13
C ALA A 557 -21.95 -10.65 -7.15
N MET A 558 -20.70 -10.97 -7.51
CA MET A 558 -20.37 -12.05 -8.45
C MET A 558 -19.70 -13.25 -7.76
N VAL A 559 -19.29 -13.10 -6.49
CA VAL A 559 -18.44 -14.05 -5.79
C VAL A 559 -19.14 -14.47 -4.51
N ILE A 560 -19.78 -15.65 -4.53
CA ILE A 560 -20.39 -16.25 -3.33
C ILE A 560 -19.33 -16.49 -2.25
N SER A 561 -18.19 -17.07 -2.65
CA SER A 561 -17.02 -17.24 -1.79
C SER A 561 -15.75 -17.35 -2.62
N ALA A 562 -14.64 -16.84 -2.10
CA ALA A 562 -13.35 -16.87 -2.80
C ALA A 562 -12.87 -18.31 -3.07
N CYS A 563 -13.12 -19.24 -2.15
CA CYS A 563 -12.72 -20.64 -2.29
C CYS A 563 -13.53 -21.39 -3.36
N GLN A 564 -14.83 -21.14 -3.48
CA GLN A 564 -15.65 -21.70 -4.56
C GLN A 564 -15.28 -21.08 -5.90
N HIS A 565 -15.08 -19.75 -5.93
CA HIS A 565 -14.69 -19.02 -7.13
C HIS A 565 -13.33 -19.46 -7.69
N ALA A 566 -12.38 -19.77 -6.79
CA ALA A 566 -11.07 -20.29 -7.16
C ALA A 566 -11.10 -21.75 -7.63
N CYS A 567 -12.16 -22.50 -7.33
CA CYS A 567 -12.28 -23.91 -7.72
C CYS A 567 -12.66 -24.01 -9.20
N PRO A 568 -11.85 -24.66 -10.06
CA PRO A 568 -12.20 -24.83 -11.47
C PRO A 568 -13.49 -25.63 -11.70
N ALA A 569 -13.83 -26.53 -10.76
CA ALA A 569 -15.06 -27.30 -10.79
C ALA A 569 -16.25 -26.59 -10.11
N GLY A 570 -16.05 -25.40 -9.53
CA GLY A 570 -17.12 -24.64 -8.86
C GLY A 570 -17.69 -25.34 -7.62
N ILE A 571 -16.91 -26.20 -6.95
CA ILE A 571 -17.33 -26.94 -5.75
C ILE A 571 -17.75 -25.94 -4.66
N ASP A 572 -18.87 -26.21 -4.00
CA ASP A 572 -19.36 -25.43 -2.87
C ASP A 572 -18.52 -25.71 -1.60
N VAL A 573 -17.33 -25.11 -1.60
CA VAL A 573 -16.35 -25.25 -0.52
C VAL A 573 -16.91 -24.84 0.84
N PRO A 574 -17.58 -23.67 1.00
CA PRO A 574 -18.09 -23.26 2.29
C PRO A 574 -19.05 -24.28 2.91
N ASN A 575 -20.00 -24.81 2.13
CA ASN A 575 -21.02 -25.70 2.68
C ASN A 575 -20.46 -27.08 3.05
N TYR A 576 -19.55 -27.66 2.26
CA TYR A 576 -18.98 -28.94 2.66
C TYR A 576 -18.04 -28.80 3.86
N VAL A 577 -17.28 -27.70 3.97
CA VAL A 577 -16.44 -27.43 5.15
C VAL A 577 -17.32 -27.25 6.39
N ALA A 578 -18.43 -26.53 6.27
CA ALA A 578 -19.40 -26.39 7.37
C ALA A 578 -20.07 -27.73 7.75
N ALA A 579 -20.32 -28.61 6.78
CA ALA A 579 -20.84 -29.95 7.05
C ALA A 579 -19.82 -30.79 7.84
N ILE A 580 -18.54 -30.76 7.45
CA ILE A 580 -17.45 -31.43 8.18
C ILE A 580 -17.34 -30.90 9.61
N ALA A 581 -17.39 -29.58 9.79
CA ALA A 581 -17.33 -28.96 11.12
C ALA A 581 -18.49 -29.39 12.04
N LYS A 582 -19.65 -29.77 11.47
CA LYS A 582 -20.83 -30.28 12.18
C LYS A 582 -20.84 -31.81 12.33
N GLY A 583 -19.77 -32.50 11.95
CA GLY A 583 -19.70 -33.97 11.97
C GLY A 583 -20.54 -34.67 10.88
N LYS A 584 -21.03 -33.93 9.88
CA LYS A 584 -21.87 -34.44 8.78
C LYS A 584 -21.01 -34.81 7.57
N TYR A 585 -20.13 -35.80 7.72
CA TYR A 585 -19.12 -36.14 6.71
C TYR A 585 -19.71 -36.73 5.44
N GLU A 586 -20.74 -37.59 5.54
CA GLU A 586 -21.47 -38.11 4.38
C GLU A 586 -22.04 -36.97 3.53
N ARG A 587 -22.77 -36.04 4.17
CA ARG A 587 -23.31 -34.85 3.50
C ARG A 587 -22.22 -33.98 2.86
N ALA A 588 -21.04 -33.88 3.48
CA ALA A 588 -19.93 -33.13 2.90
C ALA A 588 -19.46 -33.75 1.57
N VAL A 589 -19.35 -35.08 1.51
CA VAL A 589 -18.97 -35.80 0.28
C VAL A 589 -20.05 -35.65 -0.79
N GLU A 590 -21.33 -35.72 -0.41
CA GLU A 590 -22.45 -35.46 -1.35
C GLU A 590 -22.37 -34.06 -1.97
N ILE A 591 -22.12 -33.02 -1.16
CA ILE A 591 -21.98 -31.63 -1.65
C ILE A 591 -20.84 -31.54 -2.67
N ILE A 592 -19.71 -32.21 -2.44
CA ILE A 592 -18.60 -32.23 -3.41
C ILE A 592 -19.03 -32.94 -4.71
N ARG A 593 -19.73 -34.08 -4.59
CA ARG A 593 -20.26 -34.87 -5.71
C ARG A 593 -21.37 -34.20 -6.51
N GLU A 594 -21.89 -33.06 -6.04
CA GLU A 594 -22.78 -32.21 -6.84
C GLU A 594 -22.07 -31.65 -8.09
N ARG A 595 -20.74 -31.49 -8.03
CA ARG A 595 -19.92 -30.89 -9.09
C ARG A 595 -18.69 -31.72 -9.51
N ASN A 596 -18.25 -32.69 -8.71
CA ASN A 596 -17.13 -33.57 -9.07
C ASN A 596 -17.28 -34.96 -8.44
N PRO A 597 -17.33 -36.05 -9.23
CA PRO A 597 -17.54 -37.40 -8.71
C PRO A 597 -16.33 -38.02 -8.02
N PHE A 598 -15.16 -37.35 -7.99
CA PHE A 598 -13.91 -37.86 -7.44
C PHE A 598 -13.41 -37.08 -6.20
N PRO A 599 -14.20 -36.96 -5.13
CA PRO A 599 -13.79 -36.23 -3.92
C PRO A 599 -12.50 -36.80 -3.28
N ALA A 600 -12.30 -38.11 -3.21
CA ALA A 600 -11.15 -38.76 -2.58
C ALA A 600 -9.84 -38.57 -3.38
N VAL A 601 -9.94 -38.66 -4.71
CA VAL A 601 -8.83 -38.34 -5.62
C VAL A 601 -8.46 -36.86 -5.50
N CYS A 602 -9.45 -35.96 -5.54
CA CYS A 602 -9.21 -34.53 -5.40
C CYS A 602 -8.65 -34.16 -4.02
N GLY A 603 -9.01 -34.89 -2.96
CA GLY A 603 -8.40 -34.76 -1.63
C GLY A 603 -6.89 -35.07 -1.62
N ARG A 604 -6.40 -35.83 -2.61
CA ARG A 604 -5.01 -36.29 -2.69
C ARG A 604 -4.17 -35.56 -3.71
N ILE A 605 -4.70 -35.20 -4.88
CA ILE A 605 -3.88 -34.66 -5.98
C ILE A 605 -4.28 -33.26 -6.46
N CYS A 606 -5.32 -32.65 -5.89
CA CYS A 606 -5.71 -31.29 -6.26
C CYS A 606 -4.63 -30.25 -5.88
N ILE A 607 -4.37 -29.30 -6.77
CA ILE A 607 -3.51 -28.14 -6.50
C ILE A 607 -4.16 -27.09 -5.58
N HIS A 608 -5.35 -27.38 -5.03
CA HIS A 608 -6.03 -26.63 -3.96
C HIS A 608 -6.05 -25.10 -4.14
N PRO A 609 -6.49 -24.58 -5.31
CA PRO A 609 -6.53 -23.14 -5.58
C PRO A 609 -7.44 -22.37 -4.62
N CYS A 610 -8.43 -23.08 -4.05
CA CYS A 610 -9.32 -22.59 -3.01
C CYS A 610 -8.62 -22.19 -1.71
N GLU A 611 -7.47 -22.79 -1.39
CA GLU A 611 -6.69 -22.45 -0.19
C GLU A 611 -5.87 -21.16 -0.44
N PHE A 612 -5.29 -20.99 -1.63
CA PHE A 612 -4.53 -19.78 -1.99
C PHE A 612 -5.38 -18.50 -1.96
N LYS A 613 -6.67 -18.62 -2.29
CA LYS A 613 -7.65 -17.51 -2.28
C LYS A 613 -8.48 -17.47 -0.99
N CYS A 614 -8.16 -18.29 0.02
CA CYS A 614 -8.91 -18.33 1.26
C CYS A 614 -8.76 -17.01 2.04
N ARG A 615 -9.88 -16.33 2.35
CA ARG A 615 -9.88 -15.06 3.10
C ARG A 615 -9.30 -15.19 4.51
N ARG A 616 -9.41 -16.35 5.15
CA ARG A 616 -8.77 -16.61 6.47
C ARG A 616 -7.24 -16.53 6.36
N GLY A 617 -6.70 -16.95 5.22
CA GLY A 617 -5.30 -16.76 4.88
C GLY A 617 -4.87 -15.30 4.67
N GLU A 618 -5.72 -14.29 4.84
CA GLU A 618 -5.26 -12.89 4.99
C GLU A 618 -4.96 -12.52 6.45
N LEU A 619 -5.48 -13.31 7.41
CA LEU A 619 -5.29 -13.10 8.85
C LEU A 619 -4.19 -14.01 9.40
N ASP A 620 -4.29 -15.31 9.13
CA ASP A 620 -3.33 -16.33 9.58
C ASP A 620 -3.13 -17.40 8.49
N GLU A 621 -3.54 -18.64 8.71
CA GLU A 621 -3.40 -19.76 7.78
C GLU A 621 -4.70 -19.98 7.00
N PRO A 622 -4.60 -20.36 5.70
CA PRO A 622 -5.78 -20.77 4.96
C PRO A 622 -6.37 -22.03 5.60
N VAL A 623 -7.69 -22.19 5.46
CA VAL A 623 -8.34 -23.46 5.82
C VAL A 623 -7.75 -24.57 4.96
N ALA A 624 -7.34 -25.69 5.55
CA ALA A 624 -6.79 -26.86 4.88
C ALA A 624 -7.89 -27.66 4.11
N ILE A 625 -8.53 -26.99 3.16
CA ILE A 625 -9.70 -27.43 2.40
C ILE A 625 -9.50 -28.78 1.69
N ARG A 626 -8.30 -29.04 1.15
CA ARG A 626 -7.93 -30.32 0.53
C ARG A 626 -7.80 -31.43 1.56
N SER A 627 -7.17 -31.15 2.70
CA SER A 627 -7.04 -32.11 3.80
C SER A 627 -8.40 -32.47 4.39
N LEU A 628 -9.29 -31.48 4.57
CA LEU A 628 -10.68 -31.70 4.99
C LEU A 628 -11.45 -32.55 3.97
N LYS A 629 -11.26 -32.29 2.67
CA LYS A 629 -11.85 -33.10 1.60
C LYS A 629 -11.38 -34.54 1.67
N ARG A 630 -10.06 -34.76 1.80
CA ARG A 630 -9.49 -36.11 1.97
C ARG A 630 -10.09 -36.80 3.19
N PHE A 631 -10.10 -36.13 4.34
CA PHE A 631 -10.66 -36.68 5.58
C PHE A 631 -12.11 -37.11 5.41
N ALA A 632 -12.97 -36.25 4.84
CA ALA A 632 -14.38 -36.57 4.64
C ALA A 632 -14.58 -37.76 3.68
N SER A 633 -13.80 -37.82 2.61
CA SER A 633 -13.85 -38.93 1.65
C SER A 633 -13.34 -40.25 2.23
N ASP A 634 -12.22 -40.23 2.95
CA ASP A 634 -11.65 -41.42 3.59
C ASP A 634 -12.64 -41.96 4.64
N TRP A 635 -13.25 -41.05 5.42
CA TRP A 635 -14.32 -41.42 6.36
C TRP A 635 -15.52 -42.06 5.64
N TYR A 636 -15.97 -41.48 4.52
CA TYR A 636 -17.09 -42.00 3.75
C TYR A 636 -16.83 -43.42 3.26
N PHE A 637 -15.69 -43.70 2.65
CA PHE A 637 -15.39 -45.06 2.18
C PHE A 637 -15.20 -46.07 3.32
N GLN A 638 -14.66 -45.65 4.46
CA GLN A 638 -14.51 -46.51 5.64
C GLN A 638 -15.83 -46.87 6.35
N HIS A 639 -16.83 -45.98 6.32
CA HIS A 639 -18.06 -46.13 7.13
C HIS A 639 -19.32 -46.39 6.30
N VAL A 640 -19.35 -45.89 5.05
CA VAL A 640 -20.49 -46.04 4.13
C VAL A 640 -20.15 -47.03 3.01
N GLY A 641 -18.91 -47.01 2.52
CA GLY A 641 -18.44 -47.85 1.40
C GLY A 641 -18.78 -47.29 0.02
N SER A 642 -18.35 -48.00 -1.03
CA SER A 642 -18.58 -47.63 -2.44
C SER A 642 -20.04 -47.80 -2.86
N THR A 643 -20.85 -48.53 -2.09
CA THR A 643 -22.22 -48.89 -2.44
C THR A 643 -23.18 -47.75 -2.14
N ARG A 644 -23.69 -47.11 -3.19
CA ARG A 644 -24.88 -46.27 -3.06
C ARG A 644 -26.11 -47.16 -2.83
N ARG A 645 -27.05 -46.73 -1.97
CA ARG A 645 -28.25 -47.53 -1.65
C ARG A 645 -29.14 -47.80 -2.87
N GLU A 646 -29.21 -46.89 -3.84
CA GLU A 646 -29.93 -47.07 -5.11
C GLU A 646 -29.23 -46.28 -6.26
N PRO A 647 -29.15 -46.84 -7.50
CA PRO A 647 -28.65 -46.12 -8.68
C PRO A 647 -29.47 -44.86 -9.02
N PHE A 648 -28.92 -43.96 -9.84
CA PHE A 648 -29.74 -42.87 -10.37
C PHE A 648 -30.89 -43.43 -11.23
N PRO A 649 -32.11 -42.88 -11.11
CA PRO A 649 -33.24 -43.38 -11.89
C PRO A 649 -33.05 -43.06 -13.38
N VAL A 650 -33.20 -44.08 -14.23
CA VAL A 650 -33.24 -43.89 -15.69
C VAL A 650 -34.63 -43.38 -16.08
N THR A 651 -34.72 -42.10 -16.40
CA THR A 651 -35.97 -41.41 -16.76
C THR A 651 -36.08 -41.09 -18.25
N ARG A 652 -34.96 -41.20 -18.98
CA ARG A 652 -34.88 -40.95 -20.42
C ARG A 652 -34.79 -42.26 -21.19
N LYS A 653 -35.35 -42.28 -22.41
CA LYS A 653 -35.34 -43.48 -23.26
C LYS A 653 -34.06 -43.58 -24.08
N GLU A 654 -33.41 -42.45 -24.31
CA GLU A 654 -32.16 -42.33 -25.04
C GLU A 654 -30.99 -42.91 -24.23
N LYS A 655 -30.09 -43.61 -24.92
CA LYS A 655 -28.83 -44.11 -24.35
C LYS A 655 -27.66 -43.30 -24.89
N VAL A 656 -26.63 -43.11 -24.06
CA VAL A 656 -25.42 -42.36 -24.42
C VAL A 656 -24.21 -43.26 -24.24
N ALA A 657 -23.33 -43.30 -25.24
CA ALA A 657 -22.04 -43.96 -25.14
C ALA A 657 -20.95 -42.95 -24.74
N VAL A 658 -19.99 -43.38 -23.96
CA VAL A 658 -18.84 -42.58 -23.54
C VAL A 658 -17.57 -43.37 -23.87
N VAL A 659 -16.66 -42.80 -24.64
CA VAL A 659 -15.43 -43.49 -25.05
C VAL A 659 -14.29 -43.15 -24.07
N GLY A 660 -13.78 -44.17 -23.39
CA GLY A 660 -12.70 -44.09 -22.42
C GLY A 660 -13.18 -43.86 -20.98
N ALA A 661 -12.71 -44.70 -20.06
CA ALA A 661 -12.95 -44.60 -18.61
C ALA A 661 -11.85 -43.78 -17.91
N GLY A 662 -11.37 -42.71 -18.55
CA GLY A 662 -10.55 -41.69 -17.91
C GLY A 662 -11.39 -40.73 -17.05
N PRO A 663 -10.76 -39.79 -16.31
CA PRO A 663 -11.48 -38.86 -15.43
C PRO A 663 -12.54 -38.02 -16.14
N ALA A 664 -12.27 -37.61 -17.38
CA ALA A 664 -13.22 -36.86 -18.19
C ALA A 664 -14.43 -37.71 -18.59
N GLY A 665 -14.20 -38.91 -19.13
CA GLY A 665 -15.26 -39.84 -19.54
C GLY A 665 -16.12 -40.29 -18.36
N LEU A 666 -15.50 -40.72 -17.25
CA LEU A 666 -16.21 -41.11 -16.04
C LEU A 666 -17.01 -39.95 -15.41
N THR A 667 -16.48 -38.72 -15.47
CA THR A 667 -17.23 -37.54 -15.01
C THR A 667 -18.44 -37.27 -15.89
N CYS A 668 -18.28 -37.35 -17.22
CA CYS A 668 -19.36 -37.23 -18.18
C CYS A 668 -20.44 -38.30 -17.91
N ALA A 669 -20.03 -39.55 -17.76
CA ALA A 669 -20.93 -40.67 -17.51
C ALA A 669 -21.71 -40.52 -16.20
N TYR A 670 -21.05 -40.13 -15.12
CA TYR A 670 -21.69 -39.86 -13.83
C TYR A 670 -22.78 -38.78 -13.93
N PHE A 671 -22.51 -37.67 -14.62
CA PHE A 671 -23.49 -36.58 -14.75
C PHE A 671 -24.62 -36.93 -15.73
N LEU A 672 -24.34 -37.64 -16.82
CA LEU A 672 -25.36 -38.14 -17.74
C LEU A 672 -26.31 -39.13 -17.04
N ALA A 673 -25.77 -40.05 -16.23
CA ALA A 673 -26.56 -40.96 -15.41
C ALA A 673 -27.43 -40.18 -14.41
N ARG A 674 -26.86 -39.16 -13.74
CA ARG A 674 -27.62 -38.25 -12.85
C ARG A 674 -28.72 -37.47 -13.56
N MET A 675 -28.56 -37.17 -14.86
CA MET A 675 -29.58 -36.53 -15.71
C MET A 675 -30.65 -37.51 -16.21
N GLY A 676 -30.54 -38.79 -15.85
CA GLY A 676 -31.53 -39.84 -16.12
C GLY A 676 -31.31 -40.61 -17.43
N TYR A 677 -30.15 -40.49 -18.07
CA TYR A 677 -29.79 -41.27 -19.25
C TYR A 677 -29.24 -42.64 -18.86
N GLY A 678 -29.51 -43.65 -19.69
CA GLY A 678 -28.74 -44.90 -19.64
C GLY A 678 -27.37 -44.67 -20.28
N VAL A 679 -26.29 -44.92 -19.54
CA VAL A 679 -24.93 -44.60 -19.99
C VAL A 679 -24.06 -45.84 -19.99
N THR A 680 -23.37 -46.06 -21.11
CA THR A 680 -22.35 -47.11 -21.25
C THR A 680 -21.00 -46.47 -21.55
N VAL A 681 -19.97 -46.78 -20.75
CA VAL A 681 -18.59 -46.38 -20.96
C VAL A 681 -17.83 -47.53 -21.62
N PHE A 682 -17.14 -47.26 -22.72
CA PHE A 682 -16.31 -48.22 -23.43
C PHE A 682 -14.83 -47.93 -23.15
N GLU A 683 -14.17 -48.80 -22.38
CA GLU A 683 -12.75 -48.68 -22.01
C GLU A 683 -11.93 -49.74 -22.76
N GLY A 684 -10.89 -49.28 -23.46
CA GLY A 684 -10.01 -50.16 -24.23
C GLY A 684 -9.08 -51.00 -23.35
N GLN A 685 -8.81 -50.56 -22.12
CA GLN A 685 -7.97 -51.24 -21.15
C GLN A 685 -8.78 -52.18 -20.23
N PRO A 686 -8.11 -53.11 -19.51
CA PRO A 686 -8.77 -53.95 -18.50
C PRO A 686 -9.09 -53.21 -17.20
N VAL A 687 -8.71 -51.93 -17.09
CA VAL A 687 -8.88 -51.11 -15.88
C VAL A 687 -9.34 -49.70 -16.23
N ALA A 688 -10.17 -49.11 -15.37
CA ALA A 688 -10.63 -47.73 -15.48
C ALA A 688 -9.73 -46.76 -14.67
N GLY A 689 -9.94 -45.45 -14.86
CA GLY A 689 -9.21 -44.38 -14.20
C GLY A 689 -8.19 -43.68 -15.10
N GLY A 690 -7.90 -44.23 -16.29
CA GLY A 690 -7.03 -43.66 -17.30
C GLY A 690 -5.70 -43.13 -16.73
N MET A 691 -5.35 -41.88 -17.03
CA MET A 691 -4.10 -41.28 -16.56
C MET A 691 -3.96 -41.25 -15.02
N LEU A 692 -5.05 -41.19 -14.24
CA LEU A 692 -4.95 -41.28 -12.78
C LEU A 692 -4.38 -42.63 -12.34
N GLY A 693 -4.83 -43.70 -12.99
CA GLY A 693 -4.45 -45.09 -12.72
C GLY A 693 -3.13 -45.50 -13.38
N ILE A 694 -2.68 -44.80 -14.42
CA ILE A 694 -1.50 -45.20 -15.22
C ILE A 694 -0.27 -44.35 -14.89
N THR A 695 -0.41 -43.02 -14.77
CA THR A 695 0.77 -42.12 -14.69
C THR A 695 1.04 -41.57 -13.31
N VAL A 696 0.03 -41.45 -12.44
CA VAL A 696 0.24 -40.97 -11.07
C VAL A 696 0.86 -42.10 -10.22
N PRO A 697 2.00 -41.88 -9.54
CA PRO A 697 2.60 -42.88 -8.68
C PRO A 697 1.71 -43.26 -7.49
N GLU A 698 1.72 -44.54 -7.13
CA GLU A 698 0.83 -45.10 -6.10
C GLU A 698 0.99 -44.45 -4.72
N PHE A 699 2.21 -44.06 -4.35
CA PHE A 699 2.47 -43.35 -3.08
C PHE A 699 1.82 -41.96 -3.01
N ARG A 700 1.47 -41.33 -4.15
CA ARG A 700 0.72 -40.06 -4.21
C ARG A 700 -0.79 -40.29 -4.30
N LEU A 701 -1.22 -41.31 -5.05
CA LEU A 701 -2.61 -41.68 -5.24
C LEU A 701 -2.75 -43.20 -5.23
N PRO A 702 -3.15 -43.80 -4.10
CA PRO A 702 -3.30 -45.25 -3.98
C PRO A 702 -4.31 -45.79 -5.00
N ARG A 703 -3.99 -46.94 -5.63
CA ARG A 703 -4.87 -47.55 -6.64
C ARG A 703 -6.24 -47.90 -6.09
N GLN A 704 -6.29 -48.36 -4.83
CA GLN A 704 -7.52 -48.63 -4.11
C GLN A 704 -8.48 -47.43 -4.09
N VAL A 705 -7.96 -46.21 -3.88
CA VAL A 705 -8.80 -45.00 -3.82
C VAL A 705 -9.44 -44.67 -5.17
N ILE A 706 -8.72 -44.96 -6.26
CA ILE A 706 -9.26 -44.78 -7.62
C ILE A 706 -10.37 -45.80 -7.85
N GLN A 707 -10.11 -47.05 -7.47
CA GLN A 707 -11.06 -48.15 -7.60
C GLN A 707 -12.36 -47.89 -6.82
N GLU A 708 -12.28 -47.44 -5.57
CA GLU A 708 -13.45 -47.12 -4.73
C GLU A 708 -14.35 -46.02 -5.36
N GLU A 709 -13.77 -45.01 -6.01
CA GLU A 709 -14.55 -43.97 -6.70
C GLU A 709 -15.13 -44.47 -8.04
N ILE A 710 -14.44 -45.35 -8.75
CA ILE A 710 -14.98 -45.99 -9.96
C ILE A 710 -16.16 -46.88 -9.61
N GLU A 711 -16.02 -47.73 -8.59
CA GLU A 711 -17.10 -48.58 -8.08
C GLU A 711 -18.30 -47.73 -7.63
N TYR A 712 -18.07 -46.58 -7.00
CA TYR A 712 -19.14 -45.65 -6.67
C TYR A 712 -19.88 -45.14 -7.92
N ILE A 713 -19.16 -44.84 -9.01
CA ILE A 713 -19.76 -44.39 -10.28
C ILE A 713 -20.55 -45.54 -10.95
N GLU A 714 -20.02 -46.77 -10.94
CA GLU A 714 -20.73 -47.97 -11.42
C GLU A 714 -22.04 -48.17 -10.62
N ASN A 715 -21.96 -48.08 -9.29
CA ASN A 715 -23.11 -48.16 -8.39
C ASN A 715 -24.13 -47.02 -8.57
N CYS A 716 -23.74 -45.91 -9.21
CA CYS A 716 -24.66 -44.86 -9.61
C CYS A 716 -25.49 -45.20 -10.87
N GLY A 717 -25.23 -46.33 -11.53
CA GLY A 717 -25.98 -46.81 -12.71
C GLY A 717 -25.24 -46.62 -14.03
N VAL A 718 -23.92 -46.48 -14.00
CA VAL A 718 -23.07 -46.41 -15.21
C VAL A 718 -22.57 -47.82 -15.55
N ASP A 719 -22.82 -48.29 -16.78
CA ASP A 719 -22.28 -49.56 -17.29
C ASP A 719 -20.88 -49.33 -17.86
N ILE A 720 -19.83 -49.92 -17.26
CA ILE A 720 -18.46 -49.81 -17.78
C ILE A 720 -18.06 -51.13 -18.43
N ARG A 721 -17.76 -51.08 -19.73
CA ARG A 721 -17.29 -52.22 -20.51
C ARG A 721 -15.78 -52.11 -20.70
N TYR A 722 -15.05 -53.06 -20.14
CA TYR A 722 -13.59 -53.15 -20.23
C TYR A 722 -13.18 -53.98 -21.46
N ASN A 723 -11.98 -53.74 -21.96
CA ASN A 723 -11.43 -54.39 -23.16
C ASN A 723 -12.31 -54.21 -24.41
N THR A 724 -13.00 -53.07 -24.52
CA THR A 724 -13.82 -52.69 -25.69
C THR A 724 -13.28 -51.40 -26.30
N PRO A 725 -12.16 -51.46 -27.06
CA PRO A 725 -11.60 -50.28 -27.69
C PRO A 725 -12.52 -49.81 -28.83
N ILE A 726 -12.74 -48.49 -28.90
CA ILE A 726 -13.37 -47.87 -30.06
C ILE A 726 -12.23 -47.47 -31.02
N ASP A 727 -12.10 -48.23 -32.09
CA ASP A 727 -11.01 -48.16 -33.06
C ASP A 727 -11.50 -48.45 -34.49
N ALA A 728 -10.60 -48.86 -35.39
CA ALA A 728 -10.98 -49.18 -36.77
C ALA A 728 -11.93 -50.38 -36.91
N ASN A 729 -12.02 -51.25 -35.90
CA ASN A 729 -12.88 -52.45 -35.90
C ASN A 729 -14.24 -52.22 -35.20
N GLN A 730 -14.34 -51.20 -34.36
CA GLN A 730 -15.59 -50.76 -33.73
C GLN A 730 -15.59 -49.24 -33.66
N THR A 731 -16.33 -48.61 -34.56
CA THR A 731 -16.33 -47.16 -34.77
C THR A 731 -17.45 -46.46 -33.99
N VAL A 732 -17.41 -45.13 -33.97
CA VAL A 732 -18.49 -44.30 -33.40
C VAL A 732 -19.81 -44.51 -34.16
N ASP A 733 -19.76 -44.73 -35.47
CA ASP A 733 -20.97 -44.99 -36.27
C ASP A 733 -21.60 -46.34 -35.92
N ASP A 734 -20.78 -47.34 -35.57
CA ASP A 734 -21.27 -48.63 -35.10
C ASP A 734 -22.04 -48.47 -33.77
N LEU A 735 -21.51 -47.68 -32.83
CA LEU A 735 -22.23 -47.35 -31.59
C LEU A 735 -23.56 -46.62 -31.88
N MET A 736 -23.59 -45.69 -32.83
CA MET A 736 -24.83 -45.04 -33.22
C MET A 736 -25.84 -46.05 -33.81
N GLY A 737 -25.35 -47.03 -34.58
CA GLY A 737 -26.12 -48.17 -35.10
C GLY A 737 -26.65 -49.11 -34.01
N GLU A 738 -25.92 -49.30 -32.91
CA GLU A 738 -26.32 -50.06 -31.71
C GLU A 738 -27.42 -49.36 -30.89
N GLY A 739 -27.84 -48.16 -31.30
CA GLY A 739 -28.97 -47.44 -30.70
C GLY A 739 -28.58 -46.38 -29.68
N TYR A 740 -27.29 -46.10 -29.50
CA TYR A 740 -26.84 -44.91 -28.76
C TYR A 740 -27.18 -43.65 -29.56
N LYS A 741 -27.71 -42.63 -28.88
CA LYS A 741 -28.16 -41.37 -29.51
C LYS A 741 -27.11 -40.28 -29.51
N ALA A 742 -26.05 -40.44 -28.72
CA ALA A 742 -24.90 -39.57 -28.66
C ALA A 742 -23.67 -40.37 -28.19
N VAL A 743 -22.49 -39.90 -28.58
CA VAL A 743 -21.20 -40.44 -28.16
C VAL A 743 -20.34 -39.27 -27.66
N PHE A 744 -19.77 -39.41 -26.45
CA PHE A 744 -18.80 -38.48 -25.88
C PHE A 744 -17.38 -39.00 -26.02
#